data_AF-A0A090I127-F1
#
_entry.id   AF-A0A090I127-F1
#
_cell.length_a   1.000
_cell.length_b   1.000
_cell.length_c   1.000
_cell.angle_alpha   90.00
_cell.angle_beta   90.00
_cell.angle_gamma   90.00
#
_symmetry.space_group_name_H-M   'P 1'
#
loop_
_entity.id
_entity.type
_entity.pdbx_description
1 polymer ?
#
loop_
_entity_poly.entity_id
_entity_poly.type
_entity_poly.pdbx_seq_one_letter_code
_entity_poly.pdbx_strand_id
1 'polypeptide(L)'
;MNISSQRDGGVLIISLQGRLDAYGALELNESLESLITPKDTVVIFNMGQVSYLSSGGIRSLLGAERTLKEREGCIHLCNLKSYPLDVLKMAGFDQIFSIKPTVKDALQSGSTAPYSERVNWIKVPPYVNETISLTILESSEGDSKLNVVGDISKVLNATLGEEDIYSRKFSNTEYSIGLGGLGEKMKDFLEIMGEMITIGGTMVWLPTDGHNTPDFLIPATDTGMVTIHTGFNVALDGNFNDVLFAESQHDEGFTMDELYASLFTLAREREPNFKGIISVTIQADIEEFYRSGIKIAPINKFTPKNHEMIMHPDNIKSWMNIGTEPMFKGETMISFGVGVDLTTDLSGFDEEVLGSLFYMHPANTVNKQMLLHNHAVVFKHVPLEKKGDLDGGIKSIVQNGEFRDMSHLLDNSKMKRALLGVSYISSIVFEKNQEITLRGDCKGWNDTYHEITSKMFPDSTEIQLTPITGGYSGSAVFKVDAWDRSGRKEMPFVMKLGPWFELGSELKGYEEHVKRYIQNNATHVIDHCKIDAFGGLLYNFAGINGRESTIKTMEDYYASHDTGEVLNALDKLFRNVLRSWYGQPKLKELYLYEEYDSFFKYEKIKNFTLEKFDLTSSEKYVELPYNLGTSINPLYFVENVMPERRSQVVSSYEASTHGDLNLRNVLLDDDLNIWLIDFAATCYSHILRDVAKLETAFKLECVDINSLEKLRYMLKLEERFLKARNLSDIPHLPLDSPENQLNFDNRDIIKAFQCIRRVREYGNMITLLDEDISQYLLGLLSYNLSSISFRSLNDYEREYAGISASLICNRLM
;
A
#
# COMPACT_ATOMS: atom_id res chain seq x y z
N MET A 1 37.49 -1.24 -17.85
CA MET A 1 37.14 -2.63 -17.48
C MET A 1 38.02 -3.55 -18.31
N ASN A 2 38.49 -4.67 -17.78
CA ASN A 2 39.24 -5.63 -18.60
C ASN A 2 38.29 -6.69 -19.16
N ILE A 3 38.27 -6.84 -20.49
CA ILE A 3 37.36 -7.71 -21.23
C ILE A 3 38.21 -8.65 -22.08
N SER A 4 38.00 -9.96 -21.90
CA SER A 4 38.64 -10.99 -22.71
C SER A 4 37.58 -11.92 -23.27
N SER A 5 37.83 -12.47 -24.46
CA SER A 5 36.89 -13.36 -25.12
C SER A 5 37.59 -14.61 -25.64
N GLN A 6 36.84 -15.71 -25.71
CA GLN A 6 37.26 -16.95 -26.33
C GLN A 6 36.05 -17.64 -26.95
N ARG A 7 36.29 -18.56 -27.89
CA ARG A 7 35.25 -19.36 -28.53
C ARG A 7 35.48 -20.83 -28.23
N ASP A 8 34.49 -21.49 -27.67
CA ASP A 8 34.53 -22.91 -27.33
C ASP A 8 33.29 -23.60 -27.89
N GLY A 9 33.46 -24.63 -28.71
CA GLY A 9 32.34 -25.33 -29.36
C GLY A 9 31.42 -24.45 -30.22
N GLY A 10 31.87 -23.28 -30.67
CA GLY A 10 31.04 -22.30 -31.40
C GLY A 10 30.30 -21.30 -30.50
N VAL A 11 30.41 -21.44 -29.17
CA VAL A 11 29.85 -20.51 -28.17
C VAL A 11 30.88 -19.42 -27.84
N LEU A 12 30.46 -18.16 -27.83
CA LEU A 12 31.30 -17.04 -27.44
C LEU A 12 31.29 -16.88 -25.92
N ILE A 13 32.45 -16.97 -25.28
CA ILE A 13 32.62 -16.75 -23.84
C ILE A 13 33.34 -15.43 -23.63
N ILE A 14 32.74 -14.51 -22.87
CA ILE A 14 33.28 -13.19 -22.54
C ILE A 14 33.55 -13.14 -21.03
N SER A 15 34.80 -12.99 -20.64
CA SER A 15 35.20 -12.84 -19.24
C SER A 15 35.42 -11.39 -18.88
N LEU A 16 34.70 -10.92 -17.86
CA LEU A 16 34.71 -9.54 -17.39
C LEU A 16 35.47 -9.43 -16.07
N GLN A 17 36.39 -8.49 -15.98
CA GLN A 17 37.16 -8.20 -14.77
C GLN A 17 37.11 -6.71 -14.43
N GLY A 18 36.72 -6.39 -13.19
CA GLY A 18 36.64 -5.03 -12.67
C GLY A 18 35.21 -4.62 -12.28
N ARG A 19 34.87 -3.35 -12.46
CA ARG A 19 33.55 -2.78 -12.12
C ARG A 19 32.71 -2.57 -13.38
N LEU A 20 31.49 -3.11 -13.42
CA LEU A 20 30.52 -2.88 -14.49
C LEU A 20 29.57 -1.73 -14.10
N ASP A 21 30.16 -0.54 -13.93
CA ASP A 21 29.46 0.72 -13.71
C ASP A 21 29.19 1.45 -15.04
N ALA A 22 28.82 2.73 -15.01
CA ALA A 22 28.50 3.49 -16.23
C ALA A 22 29.69 3.56 -17.21
N TYR A 23 30.92 3.62 -16.70
CA TYR A 23 32.13 3.65 -17.53
C TYR A 23 32.44 2.26 -18.08
N GLY A 24 32.41 1.23 -17.23
CA GLY A 24 32.60 -0.16 -17.66
C GLY A 24 31.53 -0.65 -18.66
N ALA A 25 30.31 -0.13 -18.57
CA ALA A 25 29.23 -0.41 -19.51
C ALA A 25 29.52 0.14 -20.92
N LEU A 26 30.12 1.34 -21.02
CA LEU A 26 30.51 1.91 -22.30
C LEU A 26 31.59 1.05 -22.97
N GLU A 27 32.63 0.68 -22.22
CA GLU A 27 33.70 -0.22 -22.69
C GLU A 27 33.18 -1.60 -23.09
N LEU A 28 32.17 -2.12 -22.37
CA LEU A 28 31.51 -3.38 -22.71
C LEU A 28 30.75 -3.27 -24.03
N ASN A 29 29.94 -2.24 -24.23
CA ASN A 29 29.17 -2.08 -25.47
C ASN A 29 30.07 -1.94 -26.70
N GLU A 30 31.13 -1.13 -26.63
CA GLU A 30 32.12 -1.02 -27.70
C GLU A 30 32.78 -2.38 -28.01
N SER A 31 33.08 -3.17 -26.98
CA SER A 31 33.65 -4.51 -27.17
C SER A 31 32.64 -5.47 -27.79
N LEU A 32 31.38 -5.44 -27.37
CA LEU A 32 30.33 -6.33 -27.85
C LEU A 32 30.03 -6.14 -29.35
N GLU A 33 30.08 -4.91 -29.85
CA GLU A 33 29.93 -4.61 -31.29
C GLU A 33 30.96 -5.35 -32.15
N SER A 34 32.18 -5.55 -31.63
CA SER A 34 33.26 -6.25 -32.33
C SER A 34 33.28 -7.76 -32.08
N LEU A 35 32.85 -8.20 -30.88
CA LEU A 35 32.96 -9.59 -30.43
C LEU A 35 31.79 -10.45 -30.89
N ILE A 36 30.57 -9.90 -30.88
CA ILE A 36 29.35 -10.60 -31.29
C ILE A 36 29.21 -10.48 -32.80
N THR A 37 29.27 -11.62 -33.48
CA THR A 37 29.09 -11.73 -34.94
C THR A 37 27.67 -12.21 -35.26
N PRO A 38 27.18 -12.04 -36.51
CA PRO A 38 25.87 -12.58 -36.93
C PRO A 38 25.69 -14.09 -36.76
N LYS A 39 26.77 -14.86 -36.60
CA LYS A 39 26.73 -16.32 -36.43
C LYS A 39 26.60 -16.77 -34.98
N ASP A 40 26.71 -15.85 -34.03
CA ASP A 40 26.68 -16.16 -32.60
C ASP A 40 25.24 -16.30 -32.11
N THR A 41 24.84 -17.50 -31.70
CA THR A 41 23.53 -17.75 -31.10
C THR A 41 23.62 -17.93 -29.59
N VAL A 42 24.80 -18.19 -29.02
CA VAL A 42 24.97 -18.32 -27.57
C VAL A 42 26.17 -17.51 -27.11
N VAL A 43 25.97 -16.66 -26.10
CA VAL A 43 27.04 -15.86 -25.48
C VAL A 43 27.05 -16.07 -23.97
N ILE A 44 28.20 -16.45 -23.41
CA ILE A 44 28.38 -16.68 -21.97
C ILE A 44 29.20 -15.53 -21.38
N PHE A 45 28.64 -14.79 -20.43
CA PHE A 45 29.36 -13.81 -19.63
C PHE A 45 29.88 -14.44 -18.33
N ASN A 46 31.19 -14.53 -18.19
CA ASN A 46 31.84 -14.93 -16.95
C ASN A 46 32.07 -13.70 -16.06
N MET A 47 31.27 -13.61 -15.00
CA MET A 47 31.19 -12.50 -14.06
C MET A 47 32.06 -12.72 -12.81
N GLY A 48 32.88 -13.77 -12.78
CA GLY A 48 33.67 -14.20 -11.61
C GLY A 48 34.64 -13.15 -11.06
N GLN A 49 35.03 -12.18 -11.88
CA GLN A 49 35.91 -11.08 -11.49
C GLN A 49 35.23 -9.71 -11.56
N VAL A 50 33.90 -9.69 -11.65
CA VAL A 50 33.09 -8.46 -11.56
C VAL A 50 32.76 -8.18 -10.10
N SER A 51 33.26 -7.07 -9.58
CA SER A 51 33.08 -6.70 -8.16
C SER A 51 31.89 -5.76 -7.93
N TYR A 52 31.30 -5.21 -9.00
CA TYR A 52 30.25 -4.19 -8.93
C TYR A 52 29.44 -4.18 -10.23
N LEU A 53 28.12 -3.98 -10.12
CA LEU A 53 27.17 -3.86 -11.21
C LEU A 53 26.27 -2.64 -10.96
N SER A 54 26.07 -1.77 -11.96
CA SER A 54 25.06 -0.69 -11.93
C SER A 54 23.98 -0.87 -12.99
N SER A 55 22.95 -0.03 -12.97
CA SER A 55 21.90 -0.01 -14.00
C SER A 55 22.45 0.18 -15.43
N GLY A 56 23.60 0.84 -15.60
CA GLY A 56 24.28 0.94 -16.90
C GLY A 56 24.83 -0.40 -17.38
N GLY A 57 25.39 -1.20 -16.47
CA GLY A 57 25.85 -2.55 -16.74
C GLY A 57 24.71 -3.51 -17.10
N ILE A 58 23.60 -3.42 -16.35
CA ILE A 58 22.38 -4.21 -16.64
C ILE A 58 21.87 -3.91 -18.05
N ARG A 59 21.76 -2.62 -18.43
CA ARG A 59 21.32 -2.23 -19.77
C ARG A 59 22.23 -2.75 -20.88
N SER A 60 23.53 -2.85 -20.63
CA SER A 60 24.50 -3.37 -21.61
C SER A 60 24.30 -4.88 -21.82
N LEU A 61 24.07 -5.63 -20.73
CA LEU A 61 23.74 -7.06 -20.81
C LEU A 61 22.37 -7.30 -21.48
N LEU A 62 21.37 -6.45 -21.21
CA LEU A 62 20.06 -6.50 -21.87
C LEU A 62 20.15 -6.17 -23.36
N GLY A 63 21.01 -5.22 -23.74
CA GLY A 63 21.29 -4.92 -25.15
C GLY A 63 21.82 -6.13 -25.88
N ALA A 64 22.81 -6.83 -25.29
CA ALA A 64 23.35 -8.06 -25.84
C ALA A 64 22.29 -9.17 -25.94
N GLU A 65 21.46 -9.35 -24.91
CA GLU A 65 20.35 -10.30 -24.90
C GLU A 65 19.35 -9.99 -26.02
N ARG A 66 18.98 -8.72 -26.21
CA ARG A 66 18.08 -8.30 -27.29
C ARG A 66 18.67 -8.60 -28.67
N THR A 67 19.94 -8.26 -28.91
CA THR A 67 20.63 -8.54 -30.17
C THR A 67 20.70 -10.04 -30.49
N LEU A 68 20.83 -10.90 -29.48
CA LEU A 68 20.83 -12.34 -29.69
C LEU A 68 19.42 -12.91 -29.86
N LYS A 69 18.43 -12.39 -29.12
CA LYS A 69 17.02 -12.80 -29.26
C LYS A 69 16.46 -12.57 -30.66
N GLU A 70 16.88 -11.50 -31.35
CA GLU A 70 16.50 -11.23 -32.76
C GLU A 70 16.86 -12.38 -33.72
N ARG A 71 17.73 -13.30 -33.32
CA ARG A 71 18.15 -14.48 -34.08
C ARG A 71 18.07 -15.78 -33.27
N GLU A 72 17.08 -15.87 -32.38
CA GLU A 72 16.80 -17.04 -31.53
C GLU A 72 18.00 -17.47 -30.65
N GLY A 73 18.89 -16.52 -30.34
CA GLY A 73 20.02 -16.72 -29.46
C GLY A 73 19.74 -16.34 -28.00
N CYS A 74 20.68 -16.68 -27.11
CA CYS A 74 20.56 -16.41 -25.67
C CYS A 74 21.89 -16.01 -25.04
N ILE A 75 21.82 -15.32 -23.89
CA ILE A 75 22.98 -15.16 -23.00
C ILE A 75 22.88 -16.01 -21.74
N HIS A 76 24.04 -16.43 -21.25
CA HIS A 76 24.19 -16.98 -19.91
C HIS A 76 25.14 -16.11 -19.08
N LEU A 77 24.76 -15.83 -17.84
CA LEU A 77 25.67 -15.22 -16.86
C LEU A 77 26.19 -16.31 -15.93
N CYS A 78 27.50 -16.33 -15.65
CA CYS A 78 28.06 -17.32 -14.73
C CYS A 78 29.09 -16.75 -13.76
N ASN A 79 29.33 -17.48 -12.66
CA ASN A 79 30.23 -17.07 -11.58
C ASN A 79 29.89 -15.69 -10.97
N LEU A 80 28.60 -15.33 -10.84
CA LEU A 80 28.20 -14.07 -10.21
C LEU A 80 28.60 -14.05 -8.72
N LYS A 81 29.20 -12.94 -8.27
CA LYS A 81 29.40 -12.66 -6.84
C LYS A 81 28.10 -12.17 -6.20
N SER A 82 28.02 -12.23 -4.87
CA SER A 82 26.84 -11.83 -4.10
C SER A 82 26.32 -10.44 -4.47
N TYR A 83 27.20 -9.42 -4.46
CA TYR A 83 26.77 -8.05 -4.72
C TYR A 83 26.15 -7.83 -6.12
N PRO A 84 26.79 -8.22 -7.26
CA PRO A 84 26.13 -8.17 -8.56
C PRO A 84 24.83 -8.97 -8.66
N LEU A 85 24.75 -10.13 -7.99
CA LEU A 85 23.53 -10.94 -7.96
C LEU A 85 22.40 -10.23 -7.20
N ASP A 86 22.68 -9.65 -6.04
CA ASP A 86 21.72 -8.88 -5.24
C ASP A 86 21.21 -7.66 -6.01
N VAL A 87 22.08 -7.02 -6.79
CA VAL A 87 21.69 -5.91 -7.69
C VAL A 87 20.75 -6.38 -8.80
N LEU A 88 20.99 -7.56 -9.40
CA LEU A 88 20.07 -8.13 -10.40
C LEU A 88 18.71 -8.48 -9.80
N LYS A 89 18.69 -9.07 -8.61
CA LYS A 89 17.45 -9.42 -7.87
C LYS A 89 16.66 -8.19 -7.47
N MET A 90 17.33 -7.19 -6.90
CA MET A 90 16.72 -5.91 -6.51
C MET A 90 16.07 -5.20 -7.71
N ALA A 91 16.63 -5.37 -8.91
CA ALA A 91 16.12 -4.76 -10.12
C ALA A 91 15.17 -5.69 -10.93
N GLY A 92 14.89 -6.91 -10.46
CA GLY A 92 13.99 -7.88 -11.11
C GLY A 92 14.55 -8.54 -12.38
N PHE A 93 15.86 -8.44 -12.63
CA PHE A 93 16.49 -8.95 -13.86
C PHE A 93 17.11 -10.35 -13.71
N ASP A 94 17.12 -10.92 -12.51
CA ASP A 94 17.57 -12.30 -12.29
C ASP A 94 16.66 -13.35 -12.96
N GLN A 95 15.39 -13.01 -13.18
CA GLN A 95 14.43 -13.84 -13.92
C GLN A 95 14.58 -13.73 -15.45
N ILE A 96 15.25 -12.67 -15.93
CA ILE A 96 15.42 -12.41 -17.37
C ILE A 96 16.70 -13.08 -17.90
N PHE A 97 17.75 -13.17 -17.09
CA PHE A 97 19.01 -13.77 -17.48
C PHE A 97 19.15 -15.22 -17.04
N SER A 98 19.68 -16.07 -17.92
CA SER A 98 20.01 -17.44 -17.55
C SER A 98 21.29 -17.49 -16.71
N ILE A 99 21.13 -17.52 -15.38
CA ILE A 99 22.27 -17.53 -14.43
C ILE A 99 22.71 -18.96 -14.14
N LYS A 100 24.01 -19.24 -14.30
CA LYS A 100 24.63 -20.55 -14.08
C LYS A 100 25.77 -20.47 -13.06
N PRO A 101 25.98 -21.49 -12.21
CA PRO A 101 27.02 -21.43 -11.20
C PRO A 101 28.42 -21.25 -11.80
N THR A 102 28.75 -22.03 -12.85
CA THR A 102 30.07 -22.01 -13.48
C THR A 102 30.00 -21.86 -15.01
N VAL A 103 31.15 -21.52 -15.62
CA VAL A 103 31.30 -21.51 -17.10
C VAL A 103 31.01 -22.90 -17.68
N LYS A 104 31.36 -23.97 -16.97
CA LYS A 104 31.10 -25.35 -17.39
C LYS A 104 29.61 -25.67 -17.42
N ASP A 105 28.86 -25.23 -16.40
CA ASP A 105 27.40 -25.40 -16.36
C ASP A 105 26.71 -24.55 -17.44
N ALA A 106 27.26 -23.36 -17.74
CA ALA A 106 26.81 -22.53 -18.85
C ALA A 106 27.10 -23.16 -20.21
N LEU A 107 28.26 -23.80 -20.39
CA LEU A 107 28.60 -24.54 -21.61
C LEU A 107 27.77 -25.81 -21.78
N GLN A 108 27.46 -26.54 -20.70
CA GLN A 108 26.54 -27.67 -20.73
C GLN A 108 25.09 -27.24 -20.99
N SER A 109 24.71 -26.04 -20.53
CA SER A 109 23.42 -25.44 -20.88
C SER A 109 23.40 -24.94 -22.34
N GLY A 110 24.56 -24.51 -22.86
CA GLY A 110 24.77 -24.11 -24.26
C GLY A 110 25.10 -25.25 -25.21
N SER A 111 25.17 -26.50 -24.72
CA SER A 111 25.40 -27.71 -25.51
C SER A 111 24.69 -28.87 -24.84
N THR A 112 23.50 -29.20 -25.35
CA THR A 112 22.58 -30.28 -24.97
C THR A 112 21.61 -29.99 -23.81
N ALA A 113 20.41 -29.51 -24.16
CA ALA A 113 19.20 -30.15 -23.66
C ALA A 113 18.78 -31.22 -24.69
N PRO A 114 18.20 -32.37 -24.27
CA PRO A 114 17.60 -33.29 -25.22
C PRO A 114 16.46 -32.55 -25.91
N TYR A 115 16.63 -32.36 -27.21
CA TYR A 115 15.56 -32.09 -28.14
C TYR A 115 14.63 -33.30 -28.07
N SER A 116 13.65 -33.30 -27.15
CA SER A 116 12.36 -33.84 -27.54
C SER A 116 12.02 -33.09 -28.81
N GLU A 117 11.71 -33.80 -29.90
CA GLU A 117 11.21 -33.21 -31.14
C GLU A 117 9.98 -32.36 -30.82
N ARG A 118 10.20 -31.12 -30.37
CA ARG A 118 9.16 -30.11 -30.30
C ARG A 118 8.98 -29.69 -31.73
N VAL A 119 7.89 -30.17 -32.30
CA VAL A 119 7.42 -29.79 -33.62
C VAL A 119 7.50 -28.27 -33.71
N ASN A 120 8.29 -27.74 -34.66
CA ASN A 120 8.28 -26.30 -34.92
C ASN A 120 6.95 -25.97 -35.58
N TRP A 121 5.97 -25.66 -34.75
CA TRP A 121 4.59 -25.45 -35.12
C TRP A 121 4.38 -24.28 -36.08
N ILE A 122 5.29 -23.30 -36.10
CA ILE A 122 5.27 -22.19 -37.06
C ILE A 122 5.59 -22.71 -38.49
N LYS A 123 6.31 -23.82 -38.60
CA LYS A 123 6.64 -24.47 -39.89
C LYS A 123 5.65 -25.57 -40.31
N VAL A 124 4.65 -25.87 -39.47
CA VAL A 124 3.59 -26.83 -39.81
C VAL A 124 2.60 -26.13 -40.76
N PRO A 125 2.06 -26.82 -41.79
CA PRO A 125 1.03 -26.24 -42.65
C PRO A 125 -0.14 -25.70 -41.82
N PRO A 126 -0.85 -24.67 -42.30
CA PRO A 126 -2.03 -24.18 -41.61
C PRO A 126 -3.03 -25.33 -41.41
N TYR A 127 -3.71 -25.33 -40.26
CA TYR A 127 -4.84 -26.21 -40.05
C TYR A 127 -5.99 -25.72 -40.92
N VAL A 128 -6.48 -26.56 -41.83
CA VAL A 128 -7.56 -26.20 -42.76
C VAL A 128 -8.67 -27.24 -42.65
N ASN A 129 -9.88 -26.78 -42.37
CA ASN A 129 -11.10 -27.57 -42.50
C ASN A 129 -12.00 -26.97 -43.59
N GLU A 130 -13.26 -27.41 -43.67
CA GLU A 130 -14.20 -26.95 -44.70
C GLU A 130 -14.50 -25.44 -44.59
N THR A 131 -14.40 -24.84 -43.40
CA THR A 131 -14.85 -23.46 -43.13
C THR A 131 -13.72 -22.46 -42.83
N ILE A 132 -12.65 -22.89 -42.16
CA ILE A 132 -11.59 -22.03 -41.60
C ILE A 132 -10.19 -22.57 -41.93
N SER A 133 -9.27 -21.65 -42.24
CA SER A 133 -7.82 -21.87 -42.24
C SER A 133 -7.19 -21.13 -41.05
N LEU A 134 -6.43 -21.85 -40.22
CA LEU A 134 -5.69 -21.32 -39.07
C LEU A 134 -4.19 -21.37 -39.34
N THR A 135 -3.55 -20.21 -39.42
CA THR A 135 -2.09 -20.07 -39.59
C THR A 135 -1.46 -19.65 -38.27
N ILE A 136 -0.43 -20.36 -37.81
CA ILE A 136 0.31 -20.00 -36.60
C ILE A 136 1.34 -18.92 -36.93
N LEU A 137 1.30 -17.80 -36.20
CA LEU A 137 2.23 -16.69 -36.35
C LEU A 137 3.31 -16.73 -35.26
N GLU A 138 2.90 -16.97 -34.02
CA GLU A 138 3.79 -17.08 -32.86
C GLU A 138 3.30 -18.19 -31.94
N SER A 139 4.23 -18.78 -31.20
CA SER A 139 3.95 -19.82 -30.20
C SER A 139 4.89 -19.62 -29.02
N SER A 140 4.35 -19.68 -27.81
CA SER A 140 5.07 -19.48 -26.56
C SER A 140 4.78 -20.59 -25.56
N GLU A 141 5.80 -20.94 -24.79
CA GLU A 141 5.67 -21.85 -23.67
C GLU A 141 5.41 -21.03 -22.41
N GLY A 142 4.19 -21.15 -21.89
CA GLY A 142 3.74 -20.44 -20.71
C GLY A 142 2.55 -21.16 -20.09
N ASP A 143 2.49 -21.16 -18.76
CA ASP A 143 1.32 -21.62 -18.04
C ASP A 143 0.28 -20.50 -18.02
N SER A 144 -0.97 -20.82 -18.36
CA SER A 144 -2.08 -19.85 -18.43
C SER A 144 -3.25 -20.34 -17.60
N LYS A 145 -3.83 -19.42 -16.82
CA LYS A 145 -4.87 -19.71 -15.82
C LYS A 145 -6.01 -18.72 -15.94
N LEU A 146 -7.15 -19.07 -15.36
CA LEU A 146 -8.26 -18.14 -15.19
C LEU A 146 -8.41 -17.79 -13.72
N ASN A 147 -8.36 -16.50 -13.41
CA ASN A 147 -8.73 -15.97 -12.11
C ASN A 147 -10.19 -15.56 -12.13
N VAL A 148 -10.96 -16.09 -11.19
CA VAL A 148 -12.42 -15.94 -11.12
C VAL A 148 -12.79 -15.26 -9.82
N VAL A 149 -13.67 -14.27 -9.96
CA VAL A 149 -14.20 -13.49 -8.85
C VAL A 149 -15.72 -13.60 -8.90
N GLY A 150 -16.35 -13.81 -7.74
CA GLY A 150 -17.81 -13.96 -7.65
C GLY A 150 -18.33 -15.28 -8.22
N ASP A 151 -19.64 -15.34 -8.44
CA ASP A 151 -20.35 -16.53 -8.91
C ASP A 151 -21.41 -16.14 -9.95
N ILE A 152 -21.30 -16.69 -11.18
CA ILE A 152 -22.26 -16.41 -12.25
C ILE A 152 -23.68 -16.85 -11.87
N SER A 153 -23.84 -17.84 -11.00
CA SER A 153 -25.15 -18.30 -10.53
C SER A 153 -25.88 -17.20 -9.77
N LYS A 154 -25.17 -16.38 -8.99
CA LYS A 154 -25.76 -15.23 -8.30
C LYS A 154 -26.21 -14.15 -9.28
N VAL A 155 -25.44 -13.93 -10.35
CA VAL A 155 -25.80 -13.04 -11.46
C VAL A 155 -27.08 -13.55 -12.13
N LEU A 156 -27.12 -14.83 -12.51
CA LEU A 156 -28.25 -15.42 -13.24
C LEU A 156 -29.52 -15.49 -12.41
N ASN A 157 -29.42 -15.60 -11.08
CA ASN A 157 -30.57 -15.56 -10.18
C ASN A 157 -30.90 -14.14 -9.68
N ALA A 158 -30.10 -13.14 -10.06
CA ALA A 158 -30.18 -11.76 -9.58
C ALA A 158 -30.16 -11.63 -8.06
N THR A 159 -29.20 -12.30 -7.41
CA THR A 159 -29.08 -12.40 -5.95
C THR A 159 -27.79 -11.77 -5.39
N LEU A 160 -27.10 -10.93 -6.18
CA LEU A 160 -25.90 -10.24 -5.69
C LEU A 160 -26.25 -9.26 -4.55
N GLY A 161 -25.53 -9.40 -3.43
CA GLY A 161 -25.50 -8.45 -2.32
C GLY A 161 -24.26 -7.54 -2.36
N GLU A 162 -24.13 -6.64 -1.38
CA GLU A 162 -22.93 -5.80 -1.24
C GLU A 162 -21.69 -6.64 -0.86
N GLU A 163 -21.92 -7.71 -0.12
CA GLU A 163 -20.91 -8.70 0.28
C GLU A 163 -20.35 -9.54 -0.87
N ASP A 164 -21.01 -9.49 -2.03
CA ASP A 164 -20.59 -10.20 -3.25
C ASP A 164 -19.78 -9.30 -4.19
N ILE A 165 -19.54 -8.04 -3.81
CA ILE A 165 -18.83 -7.06 -4.65
C ILE A 165 -17.35 -7.01 -4.28
N TYR A 166 -16.52 -7.30 -5.26
CA TYR A 166 -15.07 -7.25 -5.17
C TYR A 166 -14.55 -5.97 -5.81
N SER A 167 -13.41 -5.46 -5.33
CA SER A 167 -12.76 -4.27 -5.88
C SER A 167 -11.41 -4.65 -6.48
N ARG A 168 -11.17 -4.29 -7.75
CA ARG A 168 -9.94 -4.62 -8.49
C ARG A 168 -9.26 -3.35 -9.00
N LYS A 169 -7.93 -3.37 -9.05
CA LYS A 169 -7.12 -2.30 -9.64
C LYS A 169 -6.94 -2.52 -11.14
N PHE A 170 -6.65 -1.45 -11.88
CA PHE A 170 -6.39 -1.54 -13.31
C PHE A 170 -5.01 -2.14 -13.60
N SER A 171 -4.93 -3.10 -14.52
CA SER A 171 -3.68 -3.64 -15.03
C SER A 171 -3.55 -3.42 -16.53
N ASN A 172 -2.37 -2.95 -16.97
CA ASN A 172 -2.11 -2.57 -18.37
C ASN A 172 -2.06 -3.75 -19.37
N THR A 173 -2.15 -5.00 -18.89
CA THR A 173 -2.09 -6.22 -19.71
C THR A 173 -3.28 -7.15 -19.47
N GLU A 174 -4.30 -6.67 -18.77
CA GLU A 174 -5.41 -7.52 -18.35
C GLU A 174 -6.42 -7.74 -19.49
N TYR A 175 -6.80 -9.01 -19.64
CA TYR A 175 -7.91 -9.47 -20.47
C TYR A 175 -8.94 -10.11 -19.56
N SER A 176 -10.13 -9.51 -19.46
CA SER A 176 -11.18 -10.01 -18.58
C SER A 176 -12.59 -9.72 -19.10
N ILE A 177 -13.57 -10.53 -18.69
CA ILE A 177 -15.00 -10.30 -18.92
C ILE A 177 -15.75 -10.42 -17.59
N GLY A 178 -16.91 -9.77 -17.47
CA GLY A 178 -17.70 -9.93 -16.26
C GLY A 178 -18.92 -9.03 -16.17
N LEU A 179 -19.39 -8.86 -14.94
CA LEU A 179 -20.45 -7.95 -14.54
C LEU A 179 -19.90 -7.02 -13.45
N GLY A 180 -19.98 -5.71 -13.67
CA GLY A 180 -19.36 -4.75 -12.78
C GLY A 180 -19.76 -3.30 -12.99
N GLY A 181 -19.00 -2.47 -12.30
CA GLY A 181 -19.31 -1.09 -12.03
C GLY A 181 -18.10 -0.19 -11.81
N LEU A 182 -18.19 1.08 -12.19
CA LEU A 182 -17.31 2.16 -11.73
C LEU A 182 -18.09 3.11 -10.83
N GLY A 183 -17.50 3.47 -9.69
CA GLY A 183 -18.06 4.44 -8.77
C GLY A 183 -17.16 4.61 -7.55
N GLU A 184 -17.30 5.72 -6.84
CA GLU A 184 -16.52 5.96 -5.61
C GLU A 184 -17.12 5.20 -4.42
N LYS A 185 -18.45 5.13 -4.34
CA LYS A 185 -19.20 4.48 -3.27
C LYS A 185 -20.09 3.39 -3.85
N MET A 186 -20.38 2.36 -3.05
CA MET A 186 -21.22 1.22 -3.45
C MET A 186 -22.53 1.64 -4.14
N LYS A 187 -23.23 2.61 -3.56
CA LYS A 187 -24.49 3.16 -4.09
C LYS A 187 -24.39 3.81 -5.48
N ASP A 188 -23.20 4.22 -5.90
CA ASP A 188 -23.00 4.95 -7.16
C ASP A 188 -23.04 3.99 -8.36
N PHE A 189 -22.72 2.71 -8.15
CA PHE A 189 -22.66 1.71 -9.22
C PHE A 189 -23.55 0.49 -9.01
N LEU A 190 -23.91 0.12 -7.77
CA LEU A 190 -24.58 -1.17 -7.47
C LEU A 190 -25.90 -1.36 -8.25
N GLU A 191 -26.74 -0.32 -8.34
CA GLU A 191 -28.04 -0.41 -9.02
C GLU A 191 -27.96 -0.28 -10.56
N ILE A 192 -26.77 0.03 -11.09
CA ILE A 192 -26.52 0.19 -12.53
C ILE A 192 -25.43 -0.77 -13.04
N MET A 193 -25.04 -1.75 -12.22
CA MET A 193 -24.06 -2.78 -12.60
C MET A 193 -24.48 -3.49 -13.88
N GLY A 194 -23.54 -3.61 -14.80
CA GLY A 194 -23.79 -4.21 -16.10
C GLY A 194 -22.60 -4.98 -16.63
N GLU A 195 -22.74 -5.47 -17.87
CA GLU A 195 -21.69 -6.28 -18.49
C GLU A 195 -20.44 -5.43 -18.74
N MET A 196 -19.26 -6.01 -18.52
CA MET A 196 -17.99 -5.34 -18.69
C MET A 196 -16.96 -6.22 -19.38
N ILE A 197 -15.98 -5.58 -20.00
CA ILE A 197 -14.81 -6.21 -20.61
C ILE A 197 -13.57 -5.34 -20.34
N THR A 198 -12.46 -5.97 -20.01
CA THR A 198 -11.14 -5.33 -19.93
C THR A 198 -10.27 -5.84 -21.06
N ILE A 199 -9.79 -4.93 -21.91
CA ILE A 199 -8.91 -5.25 -23.05
C ILE A 199 -7.78 -4.23 -23.16
N GLY A 200 -6.53 -4.71 -23.17
CA GLY A 200 -5.36 -3.83 -23.27
C GLY A 200 -5.26 -2.78 -22.15
N GLY A 201 -5.77 -3.12 -20.96
CA GLY A 201 -5.81 -2.25 -19.79
C GLY A 201 -6.96 -1.24 -19.73
N THR A 202 -7.81 -1.18 -20.76
CA THR A 202 -9.03 -0.36 -20.76
C THR A 202 -10.21 -1.18 -20.33
N MET A 203 -10.99 -0.65 -19.39
CA MET A 203 -12.30 -1.20 -19.05
C MET A 203 -13.36 -0.52 -19.91
N VAL A 204 -14.22 -1.33 -20.52
CA VAL A 204 -15.46 -0.90 -21.17
C VAL A 204 -16.61 -1.59 -20.45
N TRP A 205 -17.64 -0.85 -20.07
CA TRP A 205 -18.81 -1.37 -19.37
C TRP A 205 -20.09 -0.86 -20.01
N LEU A 206 -21.15 -1.66 -19.95
CA LEU A 206 -22.49 -1.31 -20.41
C LEU A 206 -23.43 -1.24 -19.21
N PRO A 207 -23.66 -0.04 -18.63
CA PRO A 207 -24.51 0.12 -17.46
C PRO A 207 -25.97 -0.27 -17.73
N THR A 208 -26.66 -0.75 -16.71
CA THR A 208 -28.11 -1.06 -16.77
C THR A 208 -28.97 0.17 -16.44
N ASP A 209 -28.55 1.34 -16.91
CA ASP A 209 -29.19 2.63 -16.62
C ASP A 209 -30.39 2.95 -17.54
N GLY A 210 -30.65 2.06 -18.51
CA GLY A 210 -31.73 2.17 -19.49
C GLY A 210 -31.36 2.87 -20.80
N HIS A 211 -30.15 3.41 -20.94
CA HIS A 211 -29.71 4.11 -22.17
C HIS A 211 -29.04 3.18 -23.19
N ASN A 212 -28.65 1.96 -22.79
CA ASN A 212 -27.97 0.98 -23.64
C ASN A 212 -26.76 1.59 -24.37
N THR A 213 -26.02 2.45 -23.66
CA THR A 213 -24.84 3.14 -24.16
C THR A 213 -23.65 2.69 -23.30
N PRO A 214 -22.64 2.04 -23.90
CA PRO A 214 -21.44 1.69 -23.16
C PRO A 214 -20.63 2.93 -22.79
N ASP A 215 -19.92 2.81 -21.69
CA ASP A 215 -18.96 3.80 -21.20
C ASP A 215 -17.59 3.13 -21.04
N PHE A 216 -16.51 3.91 -20.91
CA PHE A 216 -15.16 3.36 -20.92
C PHE A 216 -14.16 4.20 -20.13
N LEU A 217 -13.16 3.53 -19.56
CA LEU A 217 -12.05 4.17 -18.85
C LEU A 217 -10.71 3.64 -19.35
N ILE A 218 -9.88 4.57 -19.84
CA ILE A 218 -8.51 4.31 -20.29
C ILE A 218 -7.54 4.86 -19.24
N PRO A 219 -6.93 4.02 -18.39
CA PRO A 219 -5.98 4.49 -17.38
C PRO A 219 -4.66 4.92 -18.02
N ALA A 220 -4.26 6.19 -17.82
CA ALA A 220 -2.93 6.67 -18.24
C ALA A 220 -1.82 6.26 -17.26
N THR A 221 -2.16 6.13 -15.98
CA THR A 221 -1.33 5.66 -14.86
C THR A 221 -2.27 5.16 -13.77
N ASP A 222 -2.08 3.94 -13.26
CA ASP A 222 -2.85 3.44 -12.11
C ASP A 222 -2.41 4.16 -10.83
N THR A 223 -3.27 5.04 -10.31
CA THR A 223 -3.06 5.71 -9.02
C THR A 223 -3.61 4.91 -7.84
N GLY A 224 -4.28 3.77 -8.10
CA GLY A 224 -5.02 2.98 -7.11
C GLY A 224 -6.28 3.66 -6.55
N MET A 225 -6.61 4.88 -7.01
CA MET A 225 -7.77 5.64 -6.54
C MET A 225 -9.09 5.23 -7.20
N VAL A 226 -9.04 4.69 -8.42
CA VAL A 226 -10.21 4.24 -9.17
C VAL A 226 -10.15 2.72 -9.27
N THR A 227 -11.19 2.06 -8.78
CA THR A 227 -11.29 0.60 -8.73
C THR A 227 -12.45 0.10 -9.59
N ILE A 228 -12.24 -1.03 -10.23
CA ILE A 228 -13.29 -1.81 -10.89
C ILE A 228 -14.04 -2.56 -9.80
N HIS A 229 -15.33 -2.32 -9.66
CA HIS A 229 -16.17 -3.07 -8.73
C HIS A 229 -16.91 -4.16 -9.48
N THR A 230 -16.86 -5.40 -9.02
CA THR A 230 -17.42 -6.52 -9.79
C THR A 230 -18.08 -7.54 -8.88
N GLY A 231 -19.27 -8.01 -9.30
CA GLY A 231 -19.96 -9.14 -8.67
C GLY A 231 -19.64 -10.48 -9.35
N PHE A 232 -19.07 -10.44 -10.56
CA PHE A 232 -18.56 -11.59 -11.27
C PHE A 232 -17.52 -11.16 -12.31
N ASN A 233 -16.34 -11.76 -12.31
CA ASN A 233 -15.31 -11.47 -13.30
C ASN A 233 -14.40 -12.68 -13.56
N VAL A 234 -14.03 -12.86 -14.82
CA VAL A 234 -13.10 -13.89 -15.28
C VAL A 234 -11.95 -13.21 -16.01
N ALA A 235 -10.74 -13.34 -15.49
CA ALA A 235 -9.54 -12.73 -16.02
C ALA A 235 -8.50 -13.78 -16.42
N LEU A 236 -7.83 -13.56 -17.56
CA LEU A 236 -6.67 -14.34 -17.96
C LEU A 236 -5.46 -13.95 -17.10
N ASP A 237 -4.82 -14.95 -16.51
CA ASP A 237 -3.53 -14.83 -15.83
C ASP A 237 -2.50 -15.67 -16.58
N GLY A 238 -1.60 -15.00 -17.29
CA GLY A 238 -0.62 -15.61 -18.19
C GLY A 238 -0.52 -14.89 -19.53
N ASN A 239 0.21 -15.50 -20.47
CA ASN A 239 0.39 -14.99 -21.84
C ASN A 239 -0.40 -15.86 -22.83
N PHE A 240 -0.57 -15.37 -24.06
CA PHE A 240 -1.08 -16.21 -25.15
C PHE A 240 -0.09 -17.33 -25.48
N ASN A 241 -0.57 -18.57 -25.45
CA ASN A 241 0.22 -19.73 -25.86
C ASN A 241 0.47 -19.72 -27.36
N ASP A 242 -0.55 -19.37 -28.15
CA ASP A 242 -0.42 -19.26 -29.60
C ASP A 242 -1.05 -17.97 -30.11
N VAL A 243 -0.38 -17.31 -31.06
CA VAL A 243 -0.96 -16.24 -31.87
C VAL A 243 -1.24 -16.80 -33.26
N LEU A 244 -2.53 -16.78 -33.64
CA LEU A 244 -3.03 -17.41 -34.86
C LEU A 244 -3.70 -16.38 -35.76
N PHE A 245 -3.65 -16.62 -37.06
CA PHE A 245 -4.45 -15.90 -38.04
C PHE A 245 -5.48 -16.84 -38.67
N ALA A 246 -6.76 -16.52 -38.48
CA ALA A 246 -7.89 -17.26 -39.02
C ALA A 246 -8.43 -16.59 -40.29
N GLU A 247 -8.70 -17.39 -41.32
CA GLU A 247 -9.25 -16.94 -42.60
C GLU A 247 -10.38 -17.86 -43.03
N SER A 248 -11.53 -17.29 -43.40
CA SER A 248 -12.65 -18.07 -43.94
C SER A 248 -12.27 -18.69 -45.29
N GLN A 249 -12.72 -19.93 -45.51
CA GLN A 249 -12.68 -20.60 -46.81
C GLN A 249 -13.86 -20.20 -47.73
N HIS A 250 -14.82 -19.44 -47.20
CA HIS A 250 -16.04 -19.03 -47.88
C HIS A 250 -16.25 -17.52 -47.80
N ASP A 251 -17.05 -16.97 -48.72
CA ASP A 251 -17.30 -15.53 -48.73
C ASP A 251 -18.19 -15.06 -47.57
N GLU A 252 -19.00 -15.96 -47.01
CA GLU A 252 -19.96 -15.70 -45.92
C GLU A 252 -19.30 -15.60 -44.53
N GLY A 253 -17.99 -15.84 -44.42
CA GLY A 253 -17.27 -15.86 -43.15
C GLY A 253 -17.41 -17.19 -42.41
N PHE A 254 -17.05 -17.18 -41.12
CA PHE A 254 -17.23 -18.29 -40.19
C PHE A 254 -17.80 -17.78 -38.88
N THR A 255 -18.56 -18.61 -38.17
CA THR A 255 -19.18 -18.26 -36.88
C THR A 255 -18.22 -18.43 -35.70
N MET A 256 -18.58 -17.86 -34.55
CA MET A 256 -17.78 -18.00 -33.33
C MET A 256 -17.69 -19.46 -32.86
N ASP A 257 -18.79 -20.23 -32.93
CA ASP A 257 -18.77 -21.66 -32.58
C ASP A 257 -17.91 -22.51 -33.54
N GLU A 258 -17.91 -22.22 -34.84
CA GLU A 258 -17.01 -22.83 -35.82
C GLU A 258 -15.53 -22.51 -35.53
N LEU A 259 -15.25 -21.28 -35.11
CA LEU A 259 -13.91 -20.87 -34.68
C LEU A 259 -13.46 -21.67 -33.46
N TYR A 260 -14.25 -21.67 -32.37
CA TYR A 260 -13.92 -22.40 -31.16
C TYR A 260 -13.80 -23.91 -31.41
N ALA A 261 -14.68 -24.51 -32.22
CA ALA A 261 -14.58 -25.92 -32.61
C ALA A 261 -13.23 -26.25 -33.29
N SER A 262 -12.79 -25.35 -34.18
CA SER A 262 -11.51 -25.48 -34.87
C SER A 262 -10.33 -25.30 -33.91
N LEU A 263 -10.41 -24.35 -32.99
CA LEU A 263 -9.40 -24.12 -31.95
C LEU A 263 -9.30 -25.28 -30.97
N PHE A 264 -10.41 -25.89 -30.55
CA PHE A 264 -10.39 -27.08 -29.68
C PHE A 264 -9.75 -28.28 -30.37
N THR A 265 -10.04 -28.47 -31.65
CA THR A 265 -9.40 -29.53 -32.45
C THR A 265 -7.89 -29.32 -32.50
N LEU A 266 -7.46 -28.09 -32.82
CA LEU A 266 -6.05 -27.71 -32.83
C LEU A 266 -5.41 -27.86 -31.43
N ALA A 267 -6.10 -27.48 -30.36
CA ALA A 267 -5.61 -27.57 -28.99
C ALA A 267 -5.31 -29.02 -28.57
N ARG A 268 -6.21 -29.96 -28.91
CA ARG A 268 -6.03 -31.41 -28.64
C ARG A 268 -4.82 -31.99 -29.36
N GLU A 269 -4.50 -31.49 -30.54
CA GLU A 269 -3.32 -31.93 -31.30
C GLU A 269 -2.01 -31.32 -30.77
N ARG A 270 -2.07 -30.11 -30.20
CA ARG A 270 -0.90 -29.33 -29.81
C ARG A 270 -0.47 -29.48 -28.36
N GLU A 271 -1.43 -29.56 -27.46
CA GLU A 271 -1.19 -29.60 -26.02
C GLU A 271 -1.59 -30.99 -25.49
N PRO A 272 -0.61 -31.90 -25.26
CA PRO A 272 -0.89 -33.26 -24.80
C PRO A 272 -1.67 -33.33 -23.48
N ASN A 273 -1.60 -32.28 -22.66
CA ASN A 273 -2.35 -32.17 -21.41
C ASN A 273 -3.53 -31.20 -21.51
N PHE A 274 -4.08 -31.01 -22.71
CA PHE A 274 -5.21 -30.10 -22.91
C PHE A 274 -6.41 -30.56 -22.07
N LYS A 275 -6.84 -29.70 -21.15
CA LYS A 275 -7.91 -30.02 -20.18
C LYS A 275 -9.30 -29.57 -20.63
N GLY A 276 -9.48 -29.20 -21.90
CA GLY A 276 -10.79 -28.82 -22.43
C GLY A 276 -11.17 -27.34 -22.30
N ILE A 277 -10.31 -26.46 -21.76
CA ILE A 277 -10.63 -25.03 -21.60
C ILE A 277 -9.60 -24.16 -22.32
N ILE A 278 -10.08 -23.18 -23.10
CA ILE A 278 -9.26 -22.14 -23.73
C ILE A 278 -9.81 -20.76 -23.41
N SER A 279 -8.94 -19.76 -23.33
CA SER A 279 -9.32 -18.36 -23.51
C SER A 279 -8.89 -17.87 -24.87
N VAL A 280 -9.70 -17.02 -25.49
CA VAL A 280 -9.42 -16.46 -26.82
C VAL A 280 -9.59 -14.95 -26.80
N THR A 281 -8.54 -14.25 -27.17
CA THR A 281 -8.59 -12.83 -27.53
C THR A 281 -8.64 -12.71 -29.04
N ILE A 282 -9.53 -11.88 -29.57
CA ILE A 282 -9.84 -11.80 -31.00
C ILE A 282 -9.76 -10.34 -31.46
N GLN A 283 -9.00 -10.08 -32.52
CA GLN A 283 -9.19 -8.90 -33.37
C GLN A 283 -9.72 -9.37 -34.73
N ALA A 284 -10.93 -8.97 -35.12
CA ALA A 284 -11.57 -9.49 -36.34
C ALA A 284 -12.27 -8.43 -37.18
N ASP A 285 -12.39 -8.73 -38.48
CA ASP A 285 -13.29 -8.02 -39.40
C ASP A 285 -14.70 -8.64 -39.28
N ILE A 286 -15.68 -7.83 -38.89
CA ILE A 286 -17.06 -8.27 -38.66
C ILE A 286 -17.78 -8.52 -39.99
N GLU A 287 -18.45 -9.67 -40.11
CA GLU A 287 -19.40 -9.95 -41.20
C GLU A 287 -20.85 -9.84 -40.70
N GLU A 288 -21.18 -10.49 -39.58
CA GLU A 288 -22.48 -10.39 -38.91
C GLU A 288 -22.26 -10.33 -37.38
N PHE A 289 -22.65 -9.24 -36.74
CA PHE A 289 -22.54 -9.09 -35.28
C PHE A 289 -23.90 -9.30 -34.59
N TYR A 290 -24.01 -10.34 -33.76
CA TYR A 290 -25.20 -10.63 -32.95
C TYR A 290 -24.88 -10.46 -31.46
N ARG A 291 -25.78 -9.80 -30.72
CA ARG A 291 -25.52 -9.40 -29.34
C ARG A 291 -26.61 -9.81 -28.36
N SER A 292 -26.20 -9.96 -27.11
CA SER A 292 -27.06 -10.01 -25.94
C SER A 292 -26.63 -8.92 -24.95
N GLY A 293 -27.49 -8.59 -24.00
CA GLY A 293 -27.13 -7.65 -22.95
C GLY A 293 -28.13 -7.62 -21.81
N ILE A 294 -27.64 -7.47 -20.58
CA ILE A 294 -28.48 -7.38 -19.38
C ILE A 294 -29.11 -5.97 -19.30
N LYS A 295 -30.40 -5.89 -19.00
CA LYS A 295 -31.16 -4.63 -18.89
C LYS A 295 -31.30 -4.10 -17.46
N ILE A 296 -31.14 -4.97 -16.47
CA ILE A 296 -31.42 -4.68 -15.06
C ILE A 296 -30.26 -5.24 -14.24
N ALA A 297 -29.71 -4.44 -13.32
CA ALA A 297 -28.64 -4.89 -12.43
C ALA A 297 -29.08 -6.16 -11.66
N PRO A 298 -28.33 -7.27 -11.73
CA PRO A 298 -28.73 -8.55 -11.14
C PRO A 298 -28.43 -8.61 -9.63
N ILE A 299 -28.98 -7.66 -8.88
CA ILE A 299 -28.83 -7.53 -7.43
C ILE A 299 -30.11 -7.99 -6.71
N ASN A 300 -29.97 -8.38 -5.43
CA ASN A 300 -31.07 -8.86 -4.57
C ASN A 300 -32.34 -8.01 -4.65
N LYS A 301 -32.20 -6.68 -4.74
CA LYS A 301 -33.30 -5.71 -4.88
C LYS A 301 -34.20 -5.98 -6.08
N PHE A 302 -33.64 -6.47 -7.18
CA PHE A 302 -34.34 -6.61 -8.46
C PHE A 302 -34.70 -8.06 -8.80
N THR A 303 -34.42 -9.03 -7.93
CA THR A 303 -34.74 -10.47 -8.10
C THR A 303 -36.08 -10.71 -8.83
N PRO A 304 -36.12 -11.58 -9.87
CA PRO A 304 -37.36 -11.95 -10.56
C PRO A 304 -38.46 -12.43 -9.61
N LYS A 305 -39.72 -12.03 -9.87
CA LYS A 305 -40.87 -12.35 -9.00
C LYS A 305 -41.17 -13.86 -8.89
N ASN A 306 -40.81 -14.62 -9.91
CA ASN A 306 -40.98 -16.08 -9.93
C ASN A 306 -39.80 -16.82 -9.26
N HIS A 307 -38.76 -16.11 -8.81
CA HIS A 307 -37.52 -16.66 -8.25
C HIS A 307 -36.79 -17.64 -9.18
N GLU A 308 -37.08 -17.59 -10.48
CA GLU A 308 -36.35 -18.29 -11.52
C GLU A 308 -35.24 -17.41 -12.08
N MET A 309 -34.28 -17.99 -12.80
CA MET A 309 -33.19 -17.27 -13.44
C MET A 309 -33.69 -16.14 -14.36
N ILE A 310 -32.89 -15.09 -14.54
CA ILE A 310 -33.15 -13.96 -15.47
C ILE A 310 -33.33 -14.45 -16.92
N MET A 311 -32.74 -15.60 -17.24
CA MET A 311 -32.80 -16.26 -18.54
C MET A 311 -34.02 -17.18 -18.72
N HIS A 312 -34.84 -17.38 -17.68
CA HIS A 312 -36.07 -18.18 -17.77
C HIS A 312 -37.02 -17.60 -18.85
N PRO A 313 -37.77 -18.43 -19.62
CA PRO A 313 -38.66 -17.94 -20.67
C PRO A 313 -39.63 -16.83 -20.26
N ASP A 314 -40.07 -16.85 -19.01
CA ASP A 314 -40.96 -15.81 -18.44
C ASP A 314 -40.24 -14.49 -18.12
N ASN A 315 -38.92 -14.53 -17.88
CA ASN A 315 -38.11 -13.39 -17.44
C ASN A 315 -37.32 -12.75 -18.60
N ILE A 316 -36.83 -13.57 -19.53
CA ILE A 316 -35.81 -13.21 -20.53
C ILE A 316 -36.15 -11.96 -21.35
N LYS A 317 -37.42 -11.74 -21.71
CA LYS A 317 -37.84 -10.56 -22.48
C LYS A 317 -37.67 -9.24 -21.72
N SER A 318 -37.89 -9.28 -20.40
CA SER A 318 -37.77 -8.11 -19.52
C SER A 318 -36.33 -7.87 -19.06
N TRP A 319 -35.55 -8.93 -18.92
CA TRP A 319 -34.18 -8.88 -18.40
C TRP A 319 -33.11 -8.74 -19.46
N MET A 320 -33.32 -9.27 -20.66
CA MET A 320 -32.29 -9.34 -21.71
C MET A 320 -32.65 -8.51 -22.93
N ASN A 321 -31.62 -7.95 -23.57
CA ASN A 321 -31.66 -7.29 -24.86
C ASN A 321 -30.98 -8.17 -25.93
N ILE A 322 -31.74 -9.08 -26.52
CA ILE A 322 -31.22 -10.01 -27.54
C ILE A 322 -31.46 -9.41 -28.92
N GLY A 323 -30.38 -9.13 -29.66
CA GLY A 323 -30.42 -8.64 -31.03
C GLY A 323 -30.53 -9.78 -32.03
N THR A 324 -31.59 -9.80 -32.84
CA THR A 324 -31.82 -10.81 -33.90
C THR A 324 -31.38 -10.34 -35.29
N GLU A 325 -31.03 -9.06 -35.43
CA GLU A 325 -30.59 -8.46 -36.70
C GLU A 325 -29.07 -8.29 -36.69
N PRO A 326 -28.36 -8.68 -37.77
CA PRO A 326 -26.91 -8.54 -37.84
C PRO A 326 -26.52 -7.06 -37.97
N MET A 327 -25.45 -6.67 -37.26
CA MET A 327 -24.93 -5.30 -37.26
C MET A 327 -23.43 -5.23 -37.59
N PHE A 328 -22.93 -3.99 -37.72
CA PHE A 328 -21.49 -3.65 -37.75
C PHE A 328 -20.64 -4.33 -38.83
N LYS A 329 -21.26 -4.80 -39.92
CA LYS A 329 -20.54 -5.38 -41.06
C LYS A 329 -19.44 -4.45 -41.57
N GLY A 330 -18.22 -4.98 -41.66
CA GLY A 330 -17.02 -4.28 -42.11
C GLY A 330 -16.28 -3.49 -41.01
N GLU A 331 -16.85 -3.35 -39.82
CA GLU A 331 -16.19 -2.72 -38.68
C GLU A 331 -15.24 -3.72 -37.98
N THR A 332 -14.45 -3.24 -37.02
CA THR A 332 -13.46 -4.06 -36.30
C THR A 332 -14.01 -4.47 -34.94
N MET A 333 -13.89 -5.74 -34.61
CA MET A 333 -14.19 -6.29 -33.29
C MET A 333 -12.91 -6.58 -32.53
N ILE A 334 -12.83 -6.13 -31.27
CA ILE A 334 -11.93 -6.69 -30.26
C ILE A 334 -12.77 -7.48 -29.26
N SER A 335 -12.47 -8.76 -29.07
CA SER A 335 -13.20 -9.62 -28.14
C SER A 335 -12.24 -10.36 -27.22
N PHE A 336 -12.69 -10.63 -26.00
CA PHE A 336 -12.09 -11.60 -25.10
C PHE A 336 -13.20 -12.55 -24.64
N GLY A 337 -12.88 -13.83 -24.59
CA GLY A 337 -13.80 -14.84 -24.12
C GLY A 337 -13.13 -16.12 -23.70
N VAL A 338 -13.94 -16.99 -23.11
CA VAL A 338 -13.52 -18.30 -22.63
C VAL A 338 -14.45 -19.36 -23.20
N GLY A 339 -13.88 -20.50 -23.58
CA GLY A 339 -14.61 -21.64 -24.10
C GLY A 339 -14.26 -22.94 -23.37
N VAL A 340 -15.29 -23.77 -23.15
CA VAL A 340 -15.15 -25.14 -22.63
C VAL A 340 -15.60 -26.14 -23.68
N ASP A 341 -14.76 -27.12 -23.95
CA ASP A 341 -15.06 -28.29 -24.78
C ASP A 341 -15.67 -29.41 -23.93
N LEU A 342 -16.99 -29.61 -24.04
CA LEU A 342 -17.74 -30.63 -23.30
C LEU A 342 -17.48 -32.05 -23.84
N THR A 343 -16.69 -32.21 -24.90
CA THR A 343 -16.32 -33.52 -25.45
C THR A 343 -15.02 -34.08 -24.88
N THR A 344 -14.27 -33.26 -24.13
CA THR A 344 -13.00 -33.64 -23.49
C THR A 344 -13.22 -34.07 -22.03
N ASP A 345 -12.28 -34.80 -21.45
CA ASP A 345 -12.29 -35.13 -20.01
C ASP A 345 -12.03 -33.89 -19.16
N LEU A 346 -13.09 -33.38 -18.51
CA LEU A 346 -13.06 -32.21 -17.63
C LEU A 346 -12.81 -32.57 -16.16
N SER A 347 -12.53 -33.84 -15.81
CA SER A 347 -12.32 -34.28 -14.42
C SER A 347 -11.14 -33.59 -13.71
N GLY A 348 -10.27 -32.90 -14.46
CA GLY A 348 -9.23 -32.03 -13.93
C GLY A 348 -9.73 -30.71 -13.33
N PHE A 349 -11.02 -30.41 -13.46
CA PHE A 349 -11.70 -29.24 -12.90
C PHE A 349 -12.88 -29.68 -12.02
N ASP A 350 -13.17 -28.88 -11.00
CA ASP A 350 -14.31 -29.11 -10.11
C ASP A 350 -15.64 -28.77 -10.85
N GLU A 351 -16.65 -29.62 -10.70
CA GLU A 351 -17.95 -29.49 -11.40
C GLU A 351 -18.72 -28.26 -10.91
N GLU A 352 -18.63 -27.93 -9.62
CA GLU A 352 -19.23 -26.73 -9.02
C GLU A 352 -18.52 -25.47 -9.53
N VAL A 353 -17.20 -25.56 -9.70
CA VAL A 353 -16.36 -24.52 -10.31
C VAL A 353 -16.77 -24.22 -11.75
N LEU A 354 -16.95 -25.26 -12.58
CA LEU A 354 -17.39 -25.07 -13.97
C LEU A 354 -18.80 -24.47 -14.04
N GLY A 355 -19.71 -24.90 -13.15
CA GLY A 355 -21.07 -24.35 -13.04
C GLY A 355 -21.13 -22.89 -12.61
N SER A 356 -20.14 -22.41 -11.84
CA SER A 356 -20.02 -21.01 -11.40
C SER A 356 -19.39 -20.07 -12.43
N LEU A 357 -18.90 -20.62 -13.55
CA LEU A 357 -18.22 -19.89 -14.62
C LEU A 357 -19.04 -19.76 -15.91
N PHE A 358 -19.73 -20.83 -16.28
CA PHE A 358 -20.40 -20.94 -17.57
C PHE A 358 -21.89 -21.20 -17.42
N TYR A 359 -22.65 -20.67 -18.38
CA TYR A 359 -24.06 -20.95 -18.52
C TYR A 359 -24.42 -21.06 -20.00
N MET A 360 -25.35 -21.96 -20.33
CA MET A 360 -25.88 -22.07 -21.70
C MET A 360 -26.90 -20.97 -21.97
N HIS A 361 -26.49 -19.95 -22.72
CA HIS A 361 -27.40 -18.92 -23.17
C HIS A 361 -28.52 -19.52 -24.07
N PRO A 362 -29.82 -19.33 -23.78
CA PRO A 362 -30.92 -19.97 -24.52
C PRO A 362 -30.99 -19.61 -26.00
N ALA A 363 -30.39 -18.48 -26.41
CA ALA A 363 -30.29 -18.09 -27.81
C ALA A 363 -29.20 -18.85 -28.58
N ASN A 364 -28.29 -19.54 -27.88
CA ASN A 364 -27.25 -20.37 -28.49
C ASN A 364 -27.87 -21.75 -28.78
N THR A 365 -28.38 -21.91 -30.01
CA THR A 365 -29.28 -23.02 -30.38
C THR A 365 -28.60 -24.14 -31.17
N VAL A 366 -27.34 -23.97 -31.58
CA VAL A 366 -26.74 -24.75 -32.67
C VAL A 366 -25.80 -25.85 -32.18
N ASN A 367 -24.86 -25.57 -31.26
CA ASN A 367 -23.84 -26.53 -30.84
C ASN A 367 -23.82 -26.79 -29.33
N LYS A 368 -24.36 -27.94 -28.90
CA LYS A 368 -24.43 -28.35 -27.48
C LYS A 368 -23.16 -29.03 -26.96
N GLN A 369 -22.08 -29.06 -27.75
CA GLN A 369 -20.82 -29.71 -27.39
C GLN A 369 -19.80 -28.76 -26.75
N MET A 370 -20.13 -27.48 -26.60
CA MET A 370 -19.27 -26.49 -25.97
C MET A 370 -20.06 -25.44 -25.22
N LEU A 371 -19.39 -24.74 -24.30
CA LEU A 371 -19.90 -23.55 -23.61
C LEU A 371 -18.99 -22.38 -23.93
N LEU A 372 -19.56 -21.27 -24.40
CA LEU A 372 -18.81 -20.08 -24.78
C LEU A 372 -19.32 -18.87 -23.98
N HIS A 373 -18.40 -18.02 -23.54
CA HIS A 373 -18.73 -16.72 -22.95
C HIS A 373 -17.78 -15.68 -23.53
N ASN A 374 -18.30 -14.80 -24.39
CA ASN A 374 -17.52 -13.81 -25.12
C ASN A 374 -18.15 -12.43 -24.95
N HIS A 375 -17.36 -11.43 -24.58
CA HIS A 375 -17.75 -10.03 -24.73
C HIS A 375 -16.93 -9.40 -25.85
N ALA A 376 -17.49 -8.38 -26.49
CA ALA A 376 -16.86 -7.73 -27.63
C ALA A 376 -17.05 -6.22 -27.59
N VAL A 377 -16.01 -5.52 -28.04
CA VAL A 377 -15.95 -4.07 -28.24
C VAL A 377 -15.80 -3.83 -29.73
N VAL A 378 -16.69 -3.01 -30.29
CA VAL A 378 -16.72 -2.66 -31.70
C VAL A 378 -16.09 -1.30 -31.90
N PHE A 379 -15.15 -1.23 -32.84
CA PHE A 379 -14.49 -0.02 -33.29
C PHE A 379 -14.79 0.21 -34.75
N LYS A 380 -14.75 1.47 -35.17
CA LYS A 380 -14.69 1.79 -36.60
C LYS A 380 -13.53 1.07 -37.26
N HIS A 381 -13.72 0.63 -38.50
CA HIS A 381 -12.79 -0.18 -39.26
C HIS A 381 -11.31 0.22 -39.08
N VAL A 382 -10.53 -0.69 -38.52
CA VAL A 382 -9.07 -0.69 -38.44
C VAL A 382 -8.54 -1.86 -39.28
N PRO A 383 -7.63 -1.63 -40.23
CA PRO A 383 -7.08 -2.69 -41.06
C PRO A 383 -6.46 -3.83 -40.23
N LEU A 384 -6.91 -5.06 -40.49
CA LEU A 384 -6.34 -6.26 -39.88
C LEU A 384 -5.04 -6.66 -40.59
N GLU A 385 -3.95 -6.78 -39.83
CA GLU A 385 -2.64 -7.18 -40.34
C GLU A 385 -2.26 -8.59 -39.84
N LYS A 386 -1.66 -9.40 -40.71
CA LYS A 386 -1.17 -10.75 -40.36
C LYS A 386 0.20 -10.66 -39.69
N LYS A 387 0.23 -10.24 -38.42
CA LYS A 387 1.43 -10.04 -37.59
C LYS A 387 1.26 -10.71 -36.22
N GLY A 388 2.36 -11.09 -35.58
CA GLY A 388 2.32 -11.81 -34.29
C GLY A 388 2.08 -10.94 -33.04
N ASP A 389 2.30 -9.63 -33.12
CA ASP A 389 2.08 -8.70 -32.00
C ASP A 389 0.61 -8.32 -31.82
N LEU A 390 -0.20 -9.26 -31.30
CA LEU A 390 -1.63 -9.02 -31.01
C LEU A 390 -1.83 -8.01 -29.87
N ASP A 391 -1.06 -8.14 -28.78
CA ASP A 391 -1.22 -7.30 -27.59
C ASP A 391 -0.92 -5.82 -27.89
N GLY A 392 0.17 -5.54 -28.63
CA GLY A 392 0.50 -4.20 -29.10
C GLY A 392 -0.57 -3.63 -30.06
N GLY A 393 -1.10 -4.48 -30.94
CA GLY A 393 -2.19 -4.11 -31.86
C GLY A 393 -3.48 -3.70 -31.12
N ILE A 394 -3.91 -4.52 -30.16
CA ILE A 394 -5.10 -4.25 -29.33
C ILE A 394 -4.92 -2.95 -28.54
N LYS A 395 -3.77 -2.78 -27.86
CA LYS A 395 -3.49 -1.55 -27.11
C LYS A 395 -3.59 -0.30 -27.99
N SER A 396 -3.06 -0.37 -29.21
CA SER A 396 -3.15 0.73 -30.16
C SER A 396 -4.60 1.03 -30.57
N ILE A 397 -5.40 0.00 -30.85
CA ILE A 397 -6.81 0.15 -31.25
C ILE A 397 -7.64 0.74 -30.12
N VAL A 398 -7.45 0.24 -28.90
CA VAL A 398 -8.24 0.70 -27.75
C VAL A 398 -7.90 2.13 -27.37
N GLN A 399 -6.63 2.55 -27.51
CA GLN A 399 -6.19 3.91 -27.20
C GLN A 399 -6.57 4.94 -28.28
N ASN A 400 -6.56 4.54 -29.56
CA ASN A 400 -6.68 5.49 -30.68
C ASN A 400 -7.91 5.27 -31.57
N GLY A 401 -8.60 4.14 -31.42
CA GLY A 401 -9.74 3.75 -32.24
C GLY A 401 -11.01 4.52 -31.91
N GLU A 402 -11.90 4.62 -32.89
CA GLU A 402 -13.22 5.24 -32.71
C GLU A 402 -14.21 4.16 -32.21
N PHE A 403 -14.49 4.18 -30.91
CA PHE A 403 -15.43 3.26 -30.25
C PHE A 403 -16.86 3.39 -30.82
N ARG A 404 -17.54 2.26 -31.01
CA ARG A 404 -18.91 2.19 -31.55
C ARG A 404 -19.89 1.49 -30.63
N ASP A 405 -19.53 0.35 -30.07
CA ASP A 405 -20.44 -0.44 -29.23
C ASP A 405 -19.70 -1.44 -28.35
N MET A 406 -20.35 -1.97 -27.31
CA MET A 406 -19.87 -3.08 -26.49
C MET A 406 -21.05 -3.95 -26.09
N SER A 407 -20.88 -5.27 -26.18
CA SER A 407 -21.92 -6.21 -25.76
C SER A 407 -21.39 -7.63 -25.55
N HIS A 408 -22.19 -8.45 -24.89
CA HIS A 408 -22.07 -9.90 -24.94
C HIS A 408 -22.31 -10.39 -26.37
N LEU A 409 -21.38 -11.17 -26.90
CA LEU A 409 -21.41 -11.68 -28.26
C LEU A 409 -22.11 -13.05 -28.33
N LEU A 410 -23.07 -13.20 -29.24
CA LEU A 410 -23.74 -14.48 -29.48
C LEU A 410 -22.91 -15.38 -30.40
N ASP A 411 -22.99 -16.69 -30.18
CA ASP A 411 -22.16 -17.72 -30.84
C ASP A 411 -22.33 -17.75 -32.37
N ASN A 412 -23.48 -17.28 -32.87
CA ASN A 412 -23.78 -17.18 -34.30
C ASN A 412 -23.20 -15.94 -34.99
N SER A 413 -22.42 -15.12 -34.28
CA SER A 413 -21.71 -13.97 -34.87
C SER A 413 -20.64 -14.43 -35.85
N LYS A 414 -20.59 -13.80 -37.02
CA LYS A 414 -19.69 -14.16 -38.12
C LYS A 414 -18.58 -13.16 -38.33
N MET A 415 -17.42 -13.68 -38.67
CA MET A 415 -16.25 -12.90 -39.04
C MET A 415 -15.57 -13.49 -40.28
N LYS A 416 -14.89 -12.63 -41.05
CA LYS A 416 -14.23 -13.06 -42.29
C LYS A 416 -12.77 -13.48 -42.05
N ARG A 417 -12.08 -12.71 -41.22
CA ARG A 417 -10.68 -12.91 -40.84
C ARG A 417 -10.49 -12.46 -39.40
N ALA A 418 -9.57 -13.12 -38.69
CA ALA A 418 -9.27 -12.76 -37.31
C ALA A 418 -7.80 -13.01 -36.96
N LEU A 419 -7.23 -12.13 -36.14
CA LEU A 419 -6.00 -12.36 -35.40
C LEU A 419 -6.38 -12.79 -33.99
N LEU A 420 -5.83 -13.90 -33.52
CA LEU A 420 -6.26 -14.60 -32.32
C LEU A 420 -5.09 -14.80 -31.36
N GLY A 421 -5.31 -14.55 -30.08
CA GLY A 421 -4.44 -14.96 -28.99
C GLY A 421 -5.13 -16.06 -28.23
N VAL A 422 -4.58 -17.28 -28.27
CA VAL A 422 -5.17 -18.46 -27.65
C VAL A 422 -4.33 -18.88 -26.46
N SER A 423 -4.97 -19.08 -25.32
CA SER A 423 -4.33 -19.60 -24.12
C SER A 423 -4.98 -20.92 -23.70
N TYR A 424 -4.16 -21.93 -23.43
CA TYR A 424 -4.57 -23.24 -22.96
C TYR A 424 -4.65 -23.22 -21.43
N ILE A 425 -5.85 -23.31 -20.87
CA ILE A 425 -6.06 -23.06 -19.44
C ILE A 425 -5.71 -24.31 -18.63
N SER A 426 -4.70 -24.19 -17.78
CA SER A 426 -4.21 -25.30 -16.95
C SER A 426 -4.95 -25.44 -15.62
N SER A 427 -5.48 -24.33 -15.09
CA SER A 427 -6.22 -24.28 -13.82
C SER A 427 -7.15 -23.06 -13.75
N ILE A 428 -8.19 -23.18 -12.94
CA ILE A 428 -9.10 -22.10 -12.56
C ILE A 428 -8.86 -21.80 -11.07
N VAL A 429 -8.69 -20.53 -10.73
CA VAL A 429 -8.45 -20.07 -9.36
C VAL A 429 -9.56 -19.09 -8.97
N PHE A 430 -10.31 -19.42 -7.91
CA PHE A 430 -11.28 -18.48 -7.34
C PHE A 430 -10.55 -17.57 -6.35
N GLU A 431 -10.69 -16.27 -6.53
CA GLU A 431 -10.28 -15.31 -5.53
C GLU A 431 -11.23 -15.44 -4.34
N LYS A 432 -10.70 -15.90 -3.20
CA LYS A 432 -11.45 -15.91 -1.95
C LYS A 432 -11.72 -14.47 -1.52
N ASN A 433 -12.94 -14.21 -1.06
CA ASN A 433 -13.23 -13.01 -0.29
C ASN A 433 -12.19 -12.84 0.82
N GLN A 434 -11.68 -11.62 0.95
CA GLN A 434 -10.77 -11.30 2.02
C GLN A 434 -11.52 -11.39 3.35
N GLU A 435 -11.09 -12.29 4.22
CA GLU A 435 -11.69 -12.47 5.53
C GLU A 435 -11.01 -11.55 6.54
N ILE A 436 -11.71 -10.52 7.01
CA ILE A 436 -11.23 -9.61 8.06
C ILE A 436 -11.88 -10.00 9.39
N THR A 437 -11.10 -10.55 10.32
CA THR A 437 -11.57 -10.97 11.64
C THR A 437 -11.05 -10.07 12.76
N LEU A 438 -11.94 -9.56 13.60
CA LEU A 438 -11.60 -8.85 14.83
C LEU A 438 -11.49 -9.82 16.02
N ARG A 439 -10.31 -9.92 16.64
CA ARG A 439 -10.11 -10.67 17.89
C ARG A 439 -10.27 -9.76 19.11
N GLY A 440 -11.52 -9.44 19.43
CA GLY A 440 -11.91 -8.63 20.59
C GLY A 440 -12.87 -7.50 20.21
N ASP A 441 -13.33 -6.76 21.22
CA ASP A 441 -14.25 -5.63 21.00
C ASP A 441 -13.48 -4.34 20.68
N CYS A 442 -13.82 -3.71 19.56
CA CYS A 442 -13.36 -2.36 19.23
C CYS A 442 -14.55 -1.40 19.11
N LYS A 443 -14.67 -0.46 20.05
CA LYS A 443 -15.67 0.62 19.95
C LYS A 443 -15.32 1.53 18.76
N GLY A 444 -16.24 1.67 17.82
CA GLY A 444 -16.08 2.54 16.64
C GLY A 444 -15.70 1.83 15.35
N TRP A 445 -15.59 0.48 15.34
CA TRP A 445 -15.50 -0.28 14.09
C TRP A 445 -16.71 -0.01 13.19
N ASN A 446 -16.48 0.19 11.89
CA ASN A 446 -17.48 0.57 10.90
C ASN A 446 -17.04 0.12 9.49
N ASP A 447 -17.93 0.25 8.51
CA ASP A 447 -17.68 -0.21 7.13
C ASP A 447 -16.51 0.53 6.46
N THR A 448 -16.31 1.82 6.78
CA THR A 448 -15.15 2.57 6.28
C THR A 448 -13.83 2.01 6.82
N TYR A 449 -13.78 1.56 8.07
CA TYR A 449 -12.60 0.89 8.64
C TYR A 449 -12.35 -0.48 8.02
N HIS A 450 -13.41 -1.22 7.73
CA HIS A 450 -13.31 -2.47 6.98
C HIS A 450 -12.74 -2.23 5.58
N GLU A 451 -13.25 -1.23 4.86
CA GLU A 451 -12.79 -0.87 3.51
C GLU A 451 -11.33 -0.37 3.51
N ILE A 452 -10.96 0.50 4.45
CA ILE A 452 -9.57 0.95 4.62
C ILE A 452 -8.66 -0.26 4.86
N THR A 453 -9.04 -1.16 5.77
CA THR A 453 -8.25 -2.38 6.06
C THR A 453 -8.09 -3.22 4.80
N SER A 454 -9.16 -3.42 4.04
CA SER A 454 -9.11 -4.19 2.80
C SER A 454 -8.17 -3.58 1.75
N LYS A 455 -8.26 -2.27 1.54
CA LYS A 455 -7.42 -1.53 0.59
C LYS A 455 -5.94 -1.54 0.96
N MET A 456 -5.62 -1.60 2.25
CA MET A 456 -4.24 -1.64 2.74
C MET A 456 -3.57 -3.01 2.63
N PHE A 457 -4.35 -4.07 2.37
CA PHE A 457 -3.86 -5.45 2.26
C PHE A 457 -4.43 -6.16 1.01
N PRO A 458 -4.25 -5.62 -0.21
CA PRO A 458 -4.93 -6.12 -1.41
C PRO A 458 -4.57 -7.56 -1.81
N ASP A 459 -3.41 -8.05 -1.36
CA ASP A 459 -2.88 -9.37 -1.67
C ASP A 459 -3.11 -10.40 -0.56
N SER A 460 -3.78 -10.02 0.53
CA SER A 460 -4.04 -10.91 1.66
C SER A 460 -5.45 -11.51 1.58
N THR A 461 -5.58 -12.82 1.83
CA THR A 461 -6.89 -13.51 1.88
C THR A 461 -7.47 -13.58 3.29
N GLU A 462 -6.64 -13.52 4.32
CA GLU A 462 -7.05 -13.53 5.73
C GLU A 462 -6.32 -12.40 6.44
N ILE A 463 -7.06 -11.57 7.17
CA ILE A 463 -6.53 -10.47 7.98
C ILE A 463 -7.15 -10.56 9.36
N GLN A 464 -6.29 -10.72 10.35
CA GLN A 464 -6.70 -10.81 11.73
C GLN A 464 -6.25 -9.56 12.49
N LEU A 465 -7.24 -8.82 12.98
CA LEU A 465 -7.05 -7.59 13.74
C LEU A 465 -7.20 -7.86 15.23
N THR A 466 -6.16 -7.58 16.01
CA THR A 466 -6.20 -7.69 17.48
C THR A 466 -6.07 -6.28 18.07
N PRO A 467 -7.10 -5.74 18.75
CA PRO A 467 -7.03 -4.42 19.35
C PRO A 467 -5.85 -4.30 20.32
N ILE A 468 -5.08 -3.22 20.22
CA ILE A 468 -4.04 -2.87 21.18
C ILE A 468 -4.58 -1.73 22.04
N THR A 469 -4.73 -1.98 23.34
CA THR A 469 -5.07 -0.93 24.31
C THR A 469 -3.82 -0.09 24.59
N GLY A 470 -3.85 1.21 24.27
CA GLY A 470 -2.73 2.10 24.61
C GLY A 470 -2.69 3.48 23.92
N GLY A 471 -3.48 3.73 22.87
CA GLY A 471 -3.51 5.03 22.19
C GLY A 471 -4.64 5.93 22.68
N TYR A 472 -4.32 7.13 23.18
CA TYR A 472 -5.31 8.12 23.63
C TYR A 472 -5.80 9.06 22.52
N SER A 473 -5.35 8.88 21.28
CA SER A 473 -5.66 9.76 20.15
C SER A 473 -7.04 9.51 19.52
N GLY A 474 -8.03 8.97 20.24
CA GLY A 474 -9.37 8.66 19.69
C GLY A 474 -9.40 7.69 18.49
N SER A 475 -8.24 7.19 18.06
CA SER A 475 -8.02 6.30 16.92
C SER A 475 -7.91 4.86 17.39
N ALA A 476 -8.48 3.92 16.65
CA ALA A 476 -8.38 2.49 16.93
C ALA A 476 -7.03 1.95 16.46
N VAL A 477 -6.29 1.26 17.35
CA VAL A 477 -4.98 0.69 17.05
C VAL A 477 -5.07 -0.83 17.12
N PHE A 478 -4.53 -1.51 16.11
CA PHE A 478 -4.57 -2.95 15.95
C PHE A 478 -3.19 -3.52 15.69
N LYS A 479 -2.91 -4.68 16.28
CA LYS A 479 -1.92 -5.60 15.72
C LYS A 479 -2.59 -6.33 14.56
N VAL A 480 -1.90 -6.38 13.43
CA VAL A 480 -2.36 -7.08 12.23
C VAL A 480 -1.50 -8.31 11.99
N ASP A 481 -2.16 -9.47 11.91
CA ASP A 481 -1.59 -10.70 11.37
C ASP A 481 -2.33 -10.97 10.03
N ALA A 482 -1.61 -11.01 8.91
CA ALA A 482 -2.18 -11.20 7.57
C ALA A 482 -1.56 -12.39 6.84
N TRP A 483 -2.31 -13.00 5.91
CA TRP A 483 -1.86 -14.11 5.08
C TRP A 483 -2.11 -13.83 3.61
N ASP A 484 -1.07 -14.02 2.78
CA ASP A 484 -1.15 -13.83 1.33
C ASP A 484 -2.03 -14.90 0.65
N ARG A 485 -2.33 -14.69 -0.63
CA ARG A 485 -3.13 -15.63 -1.46
C ARG A 485 -2.58 -17.06 -1.53
N SER A 486 -1.29 -17.25 -1.25
CA SER A 486 -0.66 -18.58 -1.19
C SER A 486 -0.71 -19.23 0.20
N GLY A 487 -1.38 -18.57 1.16
CA GLY A 487 -1.49 -18.98 2.55
C GLY A 487 -0.23 -18.71 3.37
N ARG A 488 0.72 -17.90 2.87
CA ARG A 488 1.93 -17.55 3.63
C ARG A 488 1.60 -16.40 4.57
N LYS A 489 2.01 -16.57 5.83
CA LYS A 489 1.85 -15.52 6.83
C LYS A 489 2.83 -14.39 6.57
N GLU A 490 2.32 -13.17 6.47
CA GLU A 490 3.12 -11.95 6.41
C GLU A 490 3.75 -11.61 7.77
N MET A 491 4.71 -10.69 7.79
CA MET A 491 5.19 -10.15 9.05
C MET A 491 4.07 -9.41 9.79
N PRO A 492 4.05 -9.41 11.14
CA PRO A 492 3.04 -8.67 11.87
C PRO A 492 3.23 -7.16 11.69
N PHE A 493 2.12 -6.44 11.59
CA PHE A 493 2.11 -4.98 11.48
C PHE A 493 1.32 -4.35 12.64
N VAL A 494 1.46 -3.04 12.80
CA VAL A 494 0.57 -2.23 13.62
C VAL A 494 -0.22 -1.32 12.70
N MET A 495 -1.54 -1.32 12.81
CA MET A 495 -2.42 -0.48 12.01
C MET A 495 -3.19 0.47 12.93
N LYS A 496 -3.19 1.76 12.58
CA LYS A 496 -3.94 2.80 13.28
C LYS A 496 -5.04 3.33 12.36
N LEU A 497 -6.29 3.26 12.79
CA LEU A 497 -7.49 3.69 12.07
C LEU A 497 -8.17 4.84 12.82
N GLY A 498 -8.57 5.90 12.12
CA GLY A 498 -9.04 7.11 12.79
C GLY A 498 -9.40 8.24 11.84
N PRO A 499 -9.78 9.42 12.38
CA PRO A 499 -10.01 10.62 11.57
C PRO A 499 -8.75 11.06 10.82
N TRP A 500 -8.88 11.35 9.53
CA TRP A 500 -7.73 11.70 8.68
C TRP A 500 -7.02 12.99 9.11
N PHE A 501 -7.71 13.94 9.75
CA PHE A 501 -7.04 15.17 10.19
C PHE A 501 -5.96 14.90 11.26
N GLU A 502 -6.13 13.86 12.07
CA GLU A 502 -5.14 13.42 13.07
C GLU A 502 -4.06 12.56 12.41
N LEU A 503 -4.47 11.51 11.69
CA LEU A 503 -3.55 10.59 11.03
C LEU A 503 -2.70 11.27 9.95
N GLY A 504 -3.30 12.18 9.18
CA GLY A 504 -2.59 12.97 8.18
C GLY A 504 -1.55 13.91 8.80
N SER A 505 -1.80 14.42 10.01
CA SER A 505 -0.81 15.22 10.76
C SER A 505 0.34 14.33 11.23
N GLU A 506 0.05 13.12 11.70
CA GLU A 506 1.07 12.13 12.09
C GLU A 506 1.92 11.67 10.91
N LEU A 507 1.30 11.34 9.78
CA LEU A 507 2.00 10.99 8.53
C LEU A 507 2.92 12.12 8.09
N LYS A 508 2.44 13.36 8.11
CA LYS A 508 3.24 14.55 7.78
C LYS A 508 4.43 14.70 8.73
N GLY A 509 4.20 14.60 10.04
CA GLY A 509 5.26 14.63 11.05
C GLY A 509 6.32 13.55 10.79
N TYR A 510 5.89 12.33 10.47
CA TYR A 510 6.78 11.24 10.11
C TYR A 510 7.60 11.52 8.84
N GLU A 511 6.96 11.92 7.74
CA GLU A 511 7.64 12.13 6.47
C GLU A 511 8.62 13.30 6.48
N GLU A 512 8.25 14.41 7.12
CA GLU A 512 9.04 15.65 7.14
C GLU A 512 10.17 15.61 8.17
N HIS A 513 9.97 14.96 9.33
CA HIS A 513 10.87 15.05 10.48
C HIS A 513 11.47 13.71 10.95
N VAL A 514 10.79 12.59 10.75
CA VAL A 514 11.26 11.29 11.28
C VAL A 514 12.08 10.56 10.22
N LYS A 515 11.47 10.31 9.06
CA LYS A 515 12.00 9.48 7.96
C LYS A 515 13.41 9.88 7.51
N ARG A 516 13.76 11.16 7.61
CA ARG A 516 15.07 11.69 7.18
C ARG A 516 16.13 11.78 8.27
N TYR A 517 15.75 11.78 9.56
CA TYR A 517 16.66 12.17 10.65
C TYR A 517 16.82 11.13 11.76
N ILE A 518 15.76 10.38 12.10
CA ILE A 518 15.77 9.40 13.21
C ILE A 518 15.21 8.04 12.78
N GLN A 519 15.33 7.69 11.50
CA GLN A 519 14.72 6.49 10.91
C GLN A 519 15.01 5.19 11.69
N ASN A 520 16.21 5.00 12.22
CA ASN A 520 16.55 3.78 12.97
C ASN A 520 15.97 3.74 14.41
N ASN A 521 15.42 4.85 14.89
CA ASN A 521 14.92 5.06 16.26
C ASN A 521 13.46 5.55 16.27
N ALA A 522 12.68 5.13 15.27
CA ALA A 522 11.25 5.38 15.16
C ALA A 522 10.54 4.19 14.50
N THR A 523 9.24 4.07 14.71
CA THR A 523 8.37 3.17 13.92
C THR A 523 8.28 3.70 12.49
N HIS A 524 8.32 2.82 11.48
CA HIS A 524 8.25 3.22 10.08
C HIS A 524 6.83 3.05 9.58
N VAL A 525 6.27 4.12 9.02
CA VAL A 525 5.05 4.01 8.22
C VAL A 525 5.39 3.28 6.92
N ILE A 526 4.75 2.13 6.71
CA ILE A 526 4.86 1.25 5.55
C ILE A 526 3.85 1.67 4.49
N ASP A 527 2.62 1.93 4.89
CA ASP A 527 1.55 2.32 3.99
C ASP A 527 0.51 3.21 4.68
N HIS A 528 -0.30 3.89 3.89
CA HIS A 528 -1.43 4.68 4.37
C HIS A 528 -2.59 4.64 3.39
N CYS A 529 -3.81 4.75 3.90
CA CYS A 529 -5.02 4.85 3.10
C CYS A 529 -5.93 5.93 3.68
N LYS A 530 -6.59 6.70 2.81
CA LYS A 530 -7.58 7.72 3.20
C LYS A 530 -8.88 7.44 2.45
N ILE A 531 -9.99 7.42 3.18
CA ILE A 531 -11.34 7.35 2.63
C ILE A 531 -12.20 8.40 3.33
N ASP A 532 -12.76 9.34 2.55
CA ASP A 532 -13.53 10.48 3.06
C ASP A 532 -12.80 11.24 4.20
N ALA A 533 -13.37 11.24 5.40
CA ALA A 533 -12.86 11.90 6.60
C ALA A 533 -12.02 10.98 7.49
N PHE A 534 -11.86 9.71 7.12
CA PHE A 534 -11.13 8.69 7.86
C PHE A 534 -9.90 8.20 7.11
N GLY A 535 -9.01 7.50 7.79
CA GLY A 535 -7.91 6.81 7.15
C GLY A 535 -7.27 5.77 8.05
N GLY A 536 -6.22 5.17 7.50
CA GLY A 536 -5.38 4.16 8.14
C GLY A 536 -3.91 4.47 7.93
N LEU A 537 -3.10 4.26 8.96
CA LEU A 537 -1.64 4.23 8.89
C LEU A 537 -1.17 2.84 9.28
N LEU A 538 -0.32 2.25 8.45
CA LEU A 538 0.29 0.95 8.69
C LEU A 538 1.76 1.14 9.03
N TYR A 539 2.17 0.63 10.18
CA TYR A 539 3.53 0.70 10.67
C TYR A 539 4.17 -0.67 10.63
N ASN A 540 5.47 -0.70 10.38
CA ASN A 540 6.23 -1.88 10.70
C ASN A 540 6.18 -2.11 12.21
N PHE A 541 6.16 -3.38 12.60
CA PHE A 541 6.46 -3.70 13.97
C PHE A 541 7.93 -3.34 14.22
N ALA A 542 8.20 -2.37 15.08
CA ALA A 542 9.58 -1.98 15.39
C ALA A 542 10.32 -3.16 16.03
N GLY A 543 11.27 -3.74 15.28
CA GLY A 543 12.55 -4.14 15.84
C GLY A 543 12.62 -5.23 16.93
N ILE A 544 11.67 -6.16 17.06
CA ILE A 544 11.97 -7.43 17.76
C ILE A 544 12.80 -8.33 16.81
N ASN A 545 14.06 -7.94 16.59
CA ASN A 545 15.06 -8.75 15.87
C ASN A 545 15.73 -9.79 16.80
N GLY A 546 14.93 -10.43 17.65
CA GLY A 546 15.36 -11.52 18.51
C GLY A 546 14.11 -12.23 19.01
N ARG A 547 14.05 -13.56 18.92
CA ARG A 547 12.84 -14.37 19.18
C ARG A 547 12.20 -14.25 20.58
N GLU A 548 12.61 -13.31 21.44
CA GLU A 548 12.08 -13.13 22.82
C GLU A 548 12.16 -11.69 23.40
N SER A 549 12.61 -10.63 22.71
CA SER A 549 12.80 -9.30 23.35
C SER A 549 11.49 -8.58 23.64
N THR A 550 11.28 -8.10 24.87
CA THR A 550 10.05 -7.39 25.26
C THR A 550 10.20 -5.88 25.12
N ILE A 551 9.35 -5.23 24.31
CA ILE A 551 9.29 -3.76 24.22
C ILE A 551 8.37 -3.23 25.33
N LYS A 552 8.81 -2.20 26.04
CA LYS A 552 8.05 -1.51 27.10
C LYS A 552 8.09 0.00 26.88
N THR A 553 7.17 0.72 27.50
CA THR A 553 7.22 2.19 27.52
C THR A 553 8.30 2.67 28.49
N MET A 554 8.80 3.89 28.29
CA MET A 554 9.69 4.55 29.25
C MET A 554 9.00 4.81 30.58
N GLU A 555 7.67 4.88 30.61
CA GLU A 555 6.87 4.97 31.83
C GLU A 555 6.97 3.67 32.65
N ASP A 556 6.78 2.51 32.02
CA ASP A 556 6.93 1.21 32.67
C ASP A 556 8.37 0.99 33.17
N TYR A 557 9.36 1.39 32.36
CA TYR A 557 10.76 1.35 32.74
C TYR A 557 11.04 2.27 33.93
N TYR A 558 10.49 3.50 33.91
CA TYR A 558 10.59 4.43 35.02
C TYR A 558 9.99 3.86 36.31
N ALA A 559 8.83 3.22 36.24
CA ALA A 559 8.18 2.65 37.43
C ALA A 559 8.98 1.48 38.04
N SER A 560 9.72 0.73 37.21
CA SER A 560 10.36 -0.53 37.62
C SER A 560 11.87 -0.46 37.89
N HIS A 561 12.57 0.61 37.46
CA HIS A 561 14.02 0.73 37.56
C HIS A 561 14.47 1.80 38.55
N ASP A 562 15.74 1.82 38.94
CA ASP A 562 16.26 2.86 39.83
C ASP A 562 16.52 4.21 39.11
N THR A 563 16.85 5.26 39.86
CA THR A 563 17.09 6.58 39.27
C THR A 563 18.30 6.61 38.34
N GLY A 564 19.38 5.89 38.66
CA GLY A 564 20.59 5.87 37.84
C GLY A 564 20.34 5.23 36.46
N GLU A 565 19.58 4.13 36.46
CA GLU A 565 19.17 3.43 35.24
C GLU A 565 18.26 4.30 34.35
N VAL A 566 17.29 5.01 34.94
CA VAL A 566 16.43 5.95 34.20
C VAL A 566 17.22 7.13 33.64
N LEU A 567 18.15 7.69 34.41
CA LEU A 567 19.02 8.78 33.94
C LEU A 567 19.90 8.34 32.76
N ASN A 568 20.39 7.10 32.77
CA ASN A 568 21.12 6.52 31.65
C ASN A 568 20.23 6.35 30.40
N ALA A 569 18.97 5.92 30.57
CA ALA A 569 18.02 5.85 29.46
C ALA A 569 17.70 7.23 28.88
N LEU A 570 17.51 8.25 29.73
CA LEU A 570 17.36 9.64 29.29
C LEU A 570 18.59 10.16 28.55
N ASP A 571 19.79 9.81 29.01
CA ASP A 571 21.02 10.19 28.32
C ASP A 571 21.10 9.58 26.92
N LYS A 572 20.72 8.30 26.78
CA LYS A 572 20.63 7.65 25.46
C LYS A 572 19.59 8.31 24.56
N LEU A 573 18.41 8.64 25.09
CA LEU A 573 17.35 9.33 24.34
C LEU A 573 17.86 10.65 23.74
N PHE A 574 18.47 11.52 24.55
CA PHE A 574 18.94 12.82 24.06
C PHE A 574 20.20 12.73 23.18
N ARG A 575 21.17 11.88 23.55
CA ARG A 575 22.49 11.83 22.88
C ARG A 575 22.50 10.99 21.62
N ASN A 576 21.66 9.96 21.55
CA ASN A 576 21.68 8.99 20.45
C ASN A 576 20.49 9.19 19.51
N VAL A 577 19.29 9.38 20.06
CA VAL A 577 18.06 9.49 19.26
C VAL A 577 17.81 10.94 18.86
N LEU A 578 17.58 11.83 19.82
CA LEU A 578 17.17 13.21 19.56
C LEU A 578 18.32 14.12 19.10
N ARG A 579 19.56 13.61 19.08
CA ARG A 579 20.74 14.37 18.63
C ARG A 579 20.61 14.86 17.19
N SER A 580 19.99 14.09 16.30
CA SER A 580 19.82 14.53 14.91
C SER A 580 18.79 15.64 14.77
N TRP A 581 17.83 15.75 15.71
CA TRP A 581 16.86 16.83 15.76
C TRP A 581 17.43 18.09 16.43
N TYR A 582 18.02 17.96 17.62
CA TYR A 582 18.48 19.11 18.42
C TYR A 582 19.94 19.49 18.17
N GLY A 583 20.71 18.67 17.44
CA GLY A 583 22.12 18.93 17.16
C GLY A 583 22.40 19.88 16.00
N GLN A 584 21.35 20.35 15.31
CA GLN A 584 21.45 21.32 14.20
C GLN A 584 20.41 22.44 14.33
N PRO A 585 20.35 23.13 15.49
CA PRO A 585 19.31 24.11 15.74
C PRO A 585 19.52 25.35 14.87
N LYS A 586 18.42 25.99 14.45
CA LYS A 586 18.46 27.22 13.66
C LYS A 586 17.97 28.39 14.48
N LEU A 587 18.81 29.40 14.66
CA LEU A 587 18.38 30.65 15.26
C LEU A 587 17.39 31.36 14.31
N LYS A 588 16.20 31.67 14.81
CA LYS A 588 15.12 32.32 14.07
C LYS A 588 14.44 33.39 14.92
N GLU A 589 13.70 34.25 14.26
CA GLU A 589 12.73 35.14 14.89
C GLU A 589 11.39 34.41 14.99
N LEU A 590 11.00 34.03 16.22
CA LEU A 590 9.79 33.26 16.51
C LEU A 590 8.77 34.09 17.30
N TYR A 591 7.49 33.84 17.06
CA TYR A 591 6.38 34.43 17.81
C TYR A 591 5.92 33.45 18.90
N LEU A 592 6.75 33.25 19.93
CA LEU A 592 6.54 32.15 20.89
C LEU A 592 5.16 32.20 21.57
N TYR A 593 4.66 33.38 21.93
CA TYR A 593 3.34 33.51 22.55
C TYR A 593 2.19 33.11 21.63
N GLU A 594 2.28 33.40 20.32
CA GLU A 594 1.31 32.95 19.31
C GLU A 594 1.42 31.44 19.07
N GLU A 595 2.64 30.94 18.96
CA GLU A 595 2.91 29.51 18.71
C GLU A 595 2.33 28.64 19.84
N TYR A 596 2.64 28.95 21.10
CA TYR A 596 2.11 28.23 22.25
C TYR A 596 0.58 28.41 22.41
N ASP A 597 0.02 29.58 22.08
CA ASP A 597 -1.44 29.76 22.10
C ASP A 597 -2.17 28.86 21.09
N SER A 598 -1.62 28.73 19.89
CA SER A 598 -2.18 27.91 18.82
C SER A 598 -2.26 26.41 19.19
N PHE A 599 -1.29 25.91 19.96
CA PHE A 599 -1.21 24.50 20.34
C PHE A 599 -2.23 24.11 21.43
N PHE A 600 -2.49 24.98 22.41
CA PHE A 600 -3.20 24.59 23.63
C PHE A 600 -4.66 25.05 23.74
N LYS A 601 -5.17 25.84 22.76
CA LYS A 601 -6.59 26.23 22.62
C LYS A 601 -7.28 26.51 23.97
N TYR A 602 -6.83 27.56 24.65
CA TYR A 602 -7.11 27.88 26.06
C TYR A 602 -8.60 27.96 26.47
N GLU A 603 -9.53 28.15 25.54
CA GLU A 603 -10.97 28.16 25.82
C GLU A 603 -11.46 26.88 26.52
N LYS A 604 -10.88 25.71 26.21
CA LYS A 604 -11.23 24.46 26.89
C LYS A 604 -10.77 24.46 28.36
N ILE A 605 -9.58 25.00 28.63
CA ILE A 605 -8.97 25.08 29.96
C ILE A 605 -9.75 26.09 30.81
N LYS A 606 -10.14 27.23 30.23
CA LYS A 606 -10.96 28.26 30.87
C LYS A 606 -12.28 27.70 31.40
N ASN A 607 -13.05 27.01 30.54
CA ASN A 607 -14.33 26.42 30.93
C ASN A 607 -14.18 25.42 32.08
N PHE A 608 -13.16 24.56 32.00
CA PHE A 608 -12.86 23.59 33.06
C PHE A 608 -12.45 24.25 34.38
N THR A 609 -11.63 25.30 34.31
CA THR A 609 -11.11 26.00 35.50
C THR A 609 -12.22 26.79 36.21
N LEU A 610 -13.11 27.42 35.44
CA LEU A 610 -14.31 28.09 35.96
C LEU A 610 -15.25 27.11 36.69
N GLU A 611 -15.48 25.93 36.12
CA GLU A 611 -16.36 24.90 36.71
C GLU A 611 -15.79 24.34 38.02
N LYS A 612 -14.45 24.18 38.11
CA LYS A 612 -13.81 23.41 39.18
C LYS A 612 -13.19 24.23 40.30
N PHE A 613 -12.69 25.43 40.02
CA PHE A 613 -11.89 26.23 40.97
C PHE A 613 -12.48 27.61 41.32
N ASP A 614 -13.69 27.94 40.83
CA ASP A 614 -14.37 29.23 41.03
C ASP A 614 -13.46 30.46 40.75
N LEU A 615 -12.57 30.29 39.77
CA LEU A 615 -11.51 31.24 39.41
C LEU A 615 -11.91 31.96 38.12
N THR A 616 -12.01 33.29 38.16
CA THR A 616 -12.38 34.13 37.01
C THR A 616 -11.17 34.88 36.46
N SER A 617 -11.17 35.23 35.18
CA SER A 617 -10.08 36.00 34.55
C SER A 617 -10.11 37.51 34.88
N SER A 618 -11.14 38.00 35.57
CA SER A 618 -11.27 39.42 35.91
C SER A 618 -10.32 39.90 37.00
N GLU A 619 -9.85 38.99 37.86
CA GLU A 619 -8.93 39.30 38.94
C GLU A 619 -7.48 39.04 38.51
N LYS A 620 -6.62 40.07 38.59
CA LYS A 620 -5.19 39.95 38.22
C LYS A 620 -4.41 39.01 39.14
N TYR A 621 -4.78 38.96 40.41
CA TYR A 621 -4.07 38.22 41.45
C TYR A 621 -4.99 37.20 42.11
N VAL A 622 -4.40 36.10 42.59
CA VAL A 622 -5.05 35.04 43.37
C VAL A 622 -4.24 34.78 44.63
N GLU A 623 -4.92 34.52 45.75
CA GLU A 623 -4.26 34.10 46.99
C GLU A 623 -3.99 32.60 46.92
N LEU A 624 -2.71 32.20 46.92
CA LEU A 624 -2.33 30.80 46.85
C LEU A 624 -2.46 30.12 48.22
N PRO A 625 -2.90 28.85 48.26
CA PRO A 625 -3.00 28.09 49.50
C PRO A 625 -1.62 27.84 50.12
N TYR A 626 -1.59 27.28 51.33
CA TYR A 626 -0.38 26.83 52.02
C TYR A 626 0.63 27.94 52.38
N ASN A 627 0.15 29.18 52.55
CA ASN A 627 0.96 30.38 52.85
C ASN A 627 1.99 30.71 51.76
N LEU A 628 1.70 30.36 50.51
CA LEU A 628 2.49 30.77 49.35
C LEU A 628 2.26 32.25 48.96
N GLY A 629 1.24 32.88 49.56
CA GLY A 629 0.92 34.30 49.40
C GLY A 629 0.21 34.61 48.09
N THR A 630 0.17 35.89 47.74
CA THR A 630 -0.51 36.38 46.54
C THR A 630 0.34 36.17 45.28
N SER A 631 -0.27 35.66 44.21
CA SER A 631 0.38 35.37 42.93
C SER A 631 -0.50 35.79 41.73
N ILE A 632 0.06 35.83 40.53
CA ILE A 632 -0.67 36.17 39.29
C ILE A 632 -1.66 35.06 38.96
N ASN A 633 -2.90 35.45 38.69
CA ASN A 633 -3.94 34.54 38.24
C ASN A 633 -3.60 34.04 36.82
N PRO A 634 -3.43 32.71 36.61
CA PRO A 634 -3.12 32.17 35.29
C PRO A 634 -4.17 32.49 34.23
N LEU A 635 -5.46 32.54 34.58
CA LEU A 635 -6.53 32.89 33.63
C LEU A 635 -6.44 34.36 33.21
N TYR A 636 -6.11 35.26 34.14
CA TYR A 636 -5.85 36.67 33.79
C TYR A 636 -4.66 36.79 32.84
N PHE A 637 -3.57 36.06 33.10
CA PHE A 637 -2.38 36.07 32.25
C PHE A 637 -2.70 35.63 30.82
N VAL A 638 -3.43 34.53 30.66
CA VAL A 638 -3.82 34.01 29.35
C VAL A 638 -4.77 34.97 28.60
N GLU A 639 -5.72 35.60 29.28
CA GLU A 639 -6.70 36.46 28.61
C GLU A 639 -6.24 37.90 28.36
N ASN A 640 -5.36 38.43 29.20
CA ASN A 640 -4.98 39.84 29.15
C ASN A 640 -3.51 40.05 28.78
N VAL A 641 -2.61 39.14 29.15
CA VAL A 641 -1.16 39.33 28.93
C VAL A 641 -0.70 38.62 27.66
N MET A 642 -1.11 37.37 27.43
CA MET A 642 -0.70 36.64 26.22
C MET A 642 -1.12 37.35 24.92
N PRO A 643 -2.36 37.86 24.75
CA PRO A 643 -2.76 38.51 23.50
C PRO A 643 -1.94 39.74 23.15
N GLU A 644 -1.53 40.53 24.15
CA GLU A 644 -0.64 41.68 23.96
C GLU A 644 0.76 41.27 23.49
N ARG A 645 1.21 40.07 23.89
CA ARG A 645 2.54 39.53 23.57
C ARG A 645 2.58 38.60 22.35
N ARG A 646 1.44 38.26 21.73
CA ARG A 646 1.38 37.38 20.54
C ARG A 646 2.21 37.90 19.37
N SER A 647 2.26 39.22 19.18
CA SER A 647 3.08 39.86 18.14
C SER A 647 4.53 40.08 18.54
N GLN A 648 4.93 39.70 19.75
CA GLN A 648 6.32 39.82 20.21
C GLN A 648 7.19 38.78 19.50
N VAL A 649 8.24 39.27 18.87
CA VAL A 649 9.28 38.45 18.27
C VAL A 649 10.36 38.15 19.29
N VAL A 650 10.75 36.88 19.39
CA VAL A 650 11.86 36.41 20.22
C VAL A 650 12.88 35.72 19.33
N SER A 651 14.15 36.10 19.45
CA SER A 651 15.24 35.38 18.79
C SER A 651 15.50 34.09 19.54
N SER A 652 15.12 32.96 18.94
CA SER A 652 15.13 31.66 19.60
C SER A 652 15.53 30.56 18.62
N TYR A 653 16.01 29.45 19.16
CA TYR A 653 16.37 28.29 18.37
C TYR A 653 15.14 27.46 18.01
N GLU A 654 15.00 27.17 16.72
CA GLU A 654 14.03 26.25 16.15
C GLU A 654 14.73 24.92 15.81
N ALA A 655 14.05 23.81 16.09
CA ALA A 655 14.47 22.47 15.70
C ALA A 655 13.24 21.62 15.34
N SER A 656 13.48 20.40 14.84
CA SER A 656 12.41 19.40 14.83
C SER A 656 12.09 19.03 16.28
N THR A 657 10.82 19.08 16.65
CA THR A 657 10.34 18.72 17.99
C THR A 657 9.22 17.71 17.87
N HIS A 658 9.09 16.83 18.85
CA HIS A 658 8.02 15.85 18.92
C HIS A 658 6.68 16.54 19.24
N GLY A 659 6.71 17.56 20.10
CA GLY A 659 5.57 18.36 20.52
C GLY A 659 4.69 17.72 21.61
N ASP A 660 4.77 16.40 21.78
CA ASP A 660 4.15 15.62 22.87
C ASP A 660 5.11 14.54 23.41
N LEU A 661 6.37 14.91 23.61
CA LEU A 661 7.37 13.99 24.15
C LEU A 661 7.11 13.70 25.64
N ASN A 662 6.41 12.61 25.94
CA ASN A 662 6.20 12.07 27.27
C ASN A 662 6.73 10.63 27.36
N LEU A 663 6.76 10.05 28.57
CA LEU A 663 7.36 8.72 28.80
C LEU A 663 6.60 7.56 28.13
N ARG A 664 5.35 7.77 27.69
CA ARG A 664 4.56 6.76 26.97
C ARG A 664 4.89 6.74 25.49
N ASN A 665 5.31 7.87 24.93
CA ASN A 665 5.70 8.03 23.53
C ASN A 665 7.18 7.65 23.27
N VAL A 666 7.85 7.09 24.27
CA VAL A 666 9.21 6.55 24.18
C VAL A 666 9.16 5.05 24.50
N LEU A 667 9.52 4.22 23.53
CA LEU A 667 9.62 2.77 23.67
C LEU A 667 11.06 2.34 23.83
N LEU A 668 11.28 1.28 24.61
CA LEU A 668 12.59 0.66 24.76
C LEU A 668 12.51 -0.85 24.89
N ASP A 669 13.58 -1.53 24.48
CA ASP A 669 13.78 -2.97 24.69
C ASP A 669 14.75 -3.25 25.86
N ASP A 670 15.00 -4.53 26.10
CA ASP A 670 15.89 -5.01 27.16
C ASP A 670 17.36 -4.57 26.98
N ASP A 671 17.77 -4.20 25.75
CA ASP A 671 19.11 -3.69 25.41
C ASP A 671 19.20 -2.14 25.45
N LEU A 672 18.11 -1.47 25.85
CA LEU A 672 17.95 -0.02 25.84
C LEU A 672 18.15 0.60 24.44
N ASN A 673 17.71 -0.11 23.39
CA ASN A 673 17.39 0.53 22.12
C ASN A 673 16.11 1.33 22.29
N ILE A 674 16.04 2.52 21.69
CA ILE A 674 14.95 3.48 21.94
C ILE A 674 14.26 3.83 20.63
N TRP A 675 12.92 3.84 20.67
CA TRP A 675 12.07 4.28 19.56
C TRP A 675 11.05 5.33 20.01
N LEU A 676 10.81 6.32 19.16
CA LEU A 676 9.73 7.29 19.34
C LEU A 676 8.48 6.86 18.57
N ILE A 677 7.31 7.23 19.09
CA ILE A 677 5.99 6.97 18.49
C ILE A 677 5.08 8.19 18.66
N ASP A 678 3.95 8.21 17.93
CA ASP A 678 2.94 9.29 17.96
C ASP A 678 3.46 10.65 17.49
N PHE A 679 3.65 10.76 16.17
CA PHE A 679 4.23 11.96 15.55
C PHE A 679 3.18 13.02 15.17
N ALA A 680 1.95 12.95 15.69
CA ALA A 680 0.87 13.86 15.32
C ALA A 680 1.16 15.34 15.63
N ALA A 681 1.92 15.60 16.70
CA ALA A 681 2.32 16.95 17.12
C ALA A 681 3.71 17.37 16.59
N THR A 682 4.37 16.51 15.81
CA THR A 682 5.77 16.71 15.38
C THR A 682 5.85 17.77 14.30
N CYS A 683 6.65 18.80 14.54
CA CYS A 683 6.90 19.88 13.60
C CYS A 683 8.22 20.61 13.90
N TYR A 684 8.62 21.53 13.02
CA TYR A 684 9.59 22.57 13.39
C TYR A 684 8.94 23.52 14.40
N SER A 685 9.59 23.71 15.54
CA SER A 685 9.06 24.50 16.65
C SER A 685 10.20 24.95 17.56
N HIS A 686 9.88 25.78 18.54
CA HIS A 686 10.78 26.19 19.61
C HIS A 686 11.49 24.99 20.26
N ILE A 687 12.83 25.02 20.27
CA ILE A 687 13.67 23.87 20.66
C ILE A 687 13.44 23.36 22.09
N LEU A 688 13.01 24.23 23.01
CA LEU A 688 12.76 23.86 24.41
C LEU A 688 11.35 23.28 24.64
N ARG A 689 10.51 23.15 23.60
CA ARG A 689 9.15 22.62 23.72
C ARG A 689 9.12 21.22 24.33
N ASP A 690 9.93 20.31 23.83
CA ASP A 690 9.98 18.92 24.33
C ASP A 690 10.59 18.83 25.74
N VAL A 691 11.52 19.73 26.08
CA VAL A 691 12.11 19.85 27.42
C VAL A 691 11.03 20.23 28.45
N ALA A 692 10.20 21.22 28.10
CA ALA A 692 9.09 21.66 28.95
C ALA A 692 7.99 20.60 29.09
N LYS A 693 7.69 19.86 28.02
CA LYS A 693 6.77 18.72 28.05
C LYS A 693 7.27 17.62 28.98
N LEU A 694 8.52 17.20 28.84
CA LEU A 694 9.12 16.15 29.68
C LEU A 694 9.18 16.56 31.15
N GLU A 695 9.58 17.80 31.48
CA GLU A 695 9.55 18.26 32.88
C GLU A 695 8.14 18.19 33.47
N THR A 696 7.12 18.57 32.69
CA THR A 696 5.72 18.48 33.12
C THR A 696 5.29 17.03 33.34
N ALA A 697 5.65 16.10 32.43
CA ALA A 697 5.37 14.68 32.57
C ALA A 697 6.03 14.08 33.83
N PHE A 698 7.27 14.43 34.13
CA PHE A 698 7.93 13.98 35.36
C PHE A 698 7.21 14.48 36.63
N LYS A 699 6.66 15.69 36.63
CA LYS A 699 5.97 16.25 37.80
C LYS A 699 4.57 15.67 38.02
N LEU A 700 3.83 15.43 36.93
CA LEU A 700 2.40 15.15 36.98
C LEU A 700 2.02 13.71 36.61
N GLU A 701 2.85 13.00 35.86
CA GLU A 701 2.56 11.63 35.41
C GLU A 701 3.41 10.59 36.14
N CYS A 702 4.59 10.98 36.65
CA CYS A 702 5.54 10.07 37.30
C CYS A 702 5.53 10.10 38.84
N VAL A 703 4.76 11.00 39.44
CA VAL A 703 4.67 11.18 40.90
C VAL A 703 3.22 11.00 41.32
N ASP A 704 2.95 10.05 42.21
CA ASP A 704 1.63 9.87 42.80
C ASP A 704 1.45 10.85 43.97
N ILE A 705 0.85 12.01 43.69
CA ILE A 705 0.55 13.03 44.70
C ILE A 705 -0.75 12.65 45.41
N ASN A 706 -0.64 11.78 46.40
CA ASN A 706 -1.79 11.22 47.13
C ASN A 706 -1.99 11.80 48.54
N SER A 707 -1.18 12.78 48.94
CA SER A 707 -1.26 13.43 50.26
C SER A 707 -0.92 14.91 50.22
N LEU A 708 -1.44 15.64 51.22
CA LEU A 708 -1.15 17.06 51.39
C LEU A 708 0.34 17.33 51.70
N GLU A 709 1.00 16.43 52.45
CA GLU A 709 2.43 16.54 52.74
C GLU A 709 3.28 16.39 51.48
N LYS A 710 2.95 15.42 50.60
CA LYS A 710 3.59 15.28 49.29
C LYS A 710 3.39 16.52 48.42
N LEU A 711 2.15 17.02 48.33
CA LEU A 711 1.84 18.24 47.57
C LEU A 711 2.68 19.44 48.06
N ARG A 712 2.73 19.69 49.36
CA ARG A 712 3.51 20.79 49.94
C ARG A 712 5.01 20.65 49.66
N TYR A 713 5.54 19.44 49.72
CA TYR A 713 6.95 19.20 49.43
C TYR A 713 7.28 19.38 47.94
N MET A 714 6.41 18.90 47.04
CA MET A 714 6.48 19.18 45.61
C MET A 714 6.49 20.70 45.35
N LEU A 715 5.58 21.46 45.96
CA LEU A 715 5.51 22.93 45.81
C LEU A 715 6.77 23.63 46.32
N LYS A 716 7.35 23.19 47.45
CA LYS A 716 8.64 23.70 47.95
C LYS A 716 9.78 23.49 46.94
N LEU A 717 9.80 22.33 46.27
CA LEU A 717 10.78 22.07 45.21
C LEU A 717 10.49 22.88 43.96
N GLU A 718 9.22 23.06 43.58
CA GLU A 718 8.80 23.91 42.47
C GLU A 718 9.29 25.35 42.66
N GLU A 719 9.06 25.97 43.83
CA GLU A 719 9.56 27.31 44.15
C GLU A 719 11.09 27.41 44.06
N ARG A 720 11.81 26.34 44.45
CA ARG A 720 13.27 26.30 44.32
C ARG A 720 13.68 26.22 42.85
N PHE A 721 12.99 25.42 42.04
CA PHE A 721 13.30 25.24 40.62
C PHE A 721 12.92 26.47 39.79
N LEU A 722 11.86 27.17 40.18
CA LEU A 722 11.42 28.44 39.60
C LEU A 722 12.22 29.65 40.11
N LYS A 723 13.27 29.50 40.92
CA LYS A 723 14.21 30.59 41.26
C LYS A 723 15.37 30.75 40.28
N ALA A 724 15.58 29.76 39.39
CA ALA A 724 16.61 29.79 38.36
C ALA A 724 16.54 31.08 37.54
N ARG A 725 17.68 31.77 37.33
CA ARG A 725 17.71 33.08 36.63
C ARG A 725 17.91 32.97 35.12
N ASN A 726 18.63 31.94 34.67
CA ASN A 726 18.90 31.64 33.27
C ASN A 726 18.90 30.12 33.06
N LEU A 727 19.00 29.66 31.80
CA LEU A 727 18.96 28.23 31.46
C LEU A 727 20.12 27.43 32.08
N SER A 728 21.28 28.07 32.30
CA SER A 728 22.45 27.43 32.91
C SER A 728 22.37 27.27 34.44
N ASP A 729 21.48 28.03 35.09
CA ASP A 729 21.24 28.01 36.54
C ASP A 729 20.33 26.83 36.92
N ILE A 730 20.90 25.62 36.93
CA ILE A 730 20.18 24.39 37.20
C ILE A 730 20.18 24.11 38.71
N PRO A 731 19.04 24.23 39.41
CA PRO A 731 19.03 24.23 40.87
C PRO A 731 19.50 22.90 41.47
N HIS A 732 20.24 22.97 42.57
CA HIS A 732 20.75 21.79 43.27
C HIS A 732 19.63 21.10 44.07
N LEU A 733 19.58 19.76 43.99
CA LEU A 733 18.68 18.94 44.82
C LEU A 733 19.47 18.43 46.04
N PRO A 734 19.10 18.81 47.28
CA PRO A 734 19.92 18.52 48.45
C PRO A 734 19.70 17.09 48.96
N LEU A 735 20.16 16.08 48.21
CA LEU A 735 19.88 14.64 48.44
C LEU A 735 20.16 14.18 49.87
N ASP A 736 21.27 14.62 50.46
CA ASP A 736 21.72 14.22 51.81
C ASP A 736 21.25 15.16 52.94
N SER A 737 20.31 16.08 52.66
CA SER A 737 19.84 17.04 53.67
C SER A 737 18.87 16.40 54.67
N PRO A 738 18.94 16.76 55.97
CA PRO A 738 17.90 16.43 56.95
C PRO A 738 16.50 16.88 56.51
N GLU A 739 16.41 17.90 55.63
CA GLU A 739 15.14 18.37 55.05
C GLU A 739 14.44 17.33 54.15
N ASN A 740 15.12 16.26 53.74
CA ASN A 740 14.57 15.18 52.94
C ASN A 740 14.23 13.94 53.77
N GLN A 741 14.55 13.92 55.07
CA GLN A 741 14.13 12.88 56.02
C GLN A 741 12.71 13.19 56.50
N LEU A 742 11.75 13.00 55.60
CA LEU A 742 10.34 13.29 55.85
C LEU A 742 9.63 12.09 56.48
N ASN A 743 8.49 12.35 57.09
CA ASN A 743 7.63 11.32 57.69
C ASN A 743 6.77 10.56 56.66
N PHE A 744 7.00 10.78 55.36
CA PHE A 744 6.33 10.12 54.24
C PHE A 744 7.36 9.72 53.18
N ASP A 745 7.02 8.76 52.32
CA ASP A 745 7.88 8.32 51.22
C ASP A 745 7.93 9.39 50.11
N ASN A 746 9.13 9.89 49.84
CA ASN A 746 9.40 10.93 48.83
C ASN A 746 10.34 10.45 47.72
N ARG A 747 10.60 9.13 47.61
CA ARG A 747 11.55 8.58 46.64
C ARG A 747 11.15 8.85 45.19
N ASP A 748 9.86 8.77 44.88
CA ASP A 748 9.27 9.11 43.58
C ASP A 748 9.49 10.59 43.22
N ILE A 749 9.28 11.50 44.19
CA ILE A 749 9.51 12.94 44.05
C ILE A 749 11.00 13.22 43.78
N ILE A 750 11.89 12.65 44.60
CA ILE A 750 13.34 12.84 44.44
C ILE A 750 13.80 12.33 43.07
N LYS A 751 13.32 11.15 42.65
CA LYS A 751 13.63 10.58 41.34
C LYS A 751 13.15 11.47 40.20
N ALA A 752 11.92 11.97 40.27
CA ALA A 752 11.36 12.89 39.27
C ALA A 752 12.21 14.17 39.18
N PHE A 753 12.54 14.80 40.31
CA PHE A 753 13.35 16.03 40.31
C PHE A 753 14.81 15.81 39.89
N GLN A 754 15.38 14.62 40.09
CA GLN A 754 16.67 14.26 39.49
C GLN A 754 16.58 14.16 37.96
N CYS A 755 15.51 13.57 37.42
CA CYS A 755 15.25 13.51 35.98
C CYS A 755 15.01 14.91 35.40
N ILE A 756 14.26 15.77 36.10
CA ILE A 756 14.01 17.17 35.71
C ILE A 756 15.33 17.95 35.61
N ARG A 757 16.23 17.81 36.59
CA ARG A 757 17.57 18.43 36.50
C ARG A 757 18.30 17.99 35.25
N ARG A 758 18.30 16.68 34.95
CA ARG A 758 18.94 16.14 33.75
C ARG A 758 18.30 16.67 32.45
N VAL A 759 16.98 16.77 32.39
CA VAL A 759 16.27 17.35 31.24
C VAL A 759 16.60 18.84 31.07
N ARG A 760 16.71 19.61 32.17
CA ARG A 760 17.18 21.00 32.11
C ARG A 760 18.65 21.12 31.67
N GLU A 761 19.52 20.18 32.06
CA GLU A 761 20.92 20.11 31.58
C GLU A 761 20.94 19.97 30.05
N TYR A 762 20.08 19.12 29.49
CA TYR A 762 19.90 19.02 28.04
C TYR A 762 19.29 20.27 27.42
N GLY A 763 18.30 20.89 28.05
CA GLY A 763 17.72 22.17 27.60
C GLY A 763 18.76 23.27 27.47
N ASN A 764 19.64 23.42 28.46
CA ASN A 764 20.78 24.34 28.41
C ASN A 764 21.79 23.95 27.31
N MET A 765 22.06 22.65 27.12
CA MET A 765 23.01 22.19 26.11
C MET A 765 22.53 22.45 24.67
N ILE A 766 21.25 22.25 24.38
CA ILE A 766 20.70 22.39 23.02
C ILE A 766 20.44 23.84 22.61
N THR A 767 20.32 24.75 23.58
CA THR A 767 20.13 26.19 23.35
C THR A 767 21.44 26.98 23.21
N LEU A 768 22.59 26.28 23.26
CA LEU A 768 23.94 26.80 23.01
C LEU A 768 24.35 27.98 23.91
N LEU A 769 24.07 29.22 23.49
CA LEU A 769 24.46 30.45 24.18
C LEU A 769 23.24 31.28 24.64
N ASP A 770 22.03 30.78 24.43
CA ASP A 770 20.83 31.45 24.91
C ASP A 770 20.71 31.27 26.43
N GLU A 771 20.57 32.39 27.14
CA GLU A 771 20.39 32.41 28.59
C GLU A 771 18.95 32.75 28.99
N ASP A 772 18.07 33.10 28.05
CA ASP A 772 16.72 33.57 28.34
C ASP A 772 15.79 32.43 28.77
N ILE A 773 15.66 32.27 30.08
CA ILE A 773 14.78 31.27 30.69
C ILE A 773 13.29 31.56 30.46
N SER A 774 12.90 32.78 30.06
CA SER A 774 11.48 33.12 29.87
C SER A 774 10.84 32.27 28.76
N GLN A 775 11.61 31.92 27.73
CA GLN A 775 11.18 31.04 26.64
C GLN A 775 10.84 29.63 27.15
N TYR A 776 11.67 29.10 28.05
CA TYR A 776 11.42 27.82 28.72
C TYR A 776 10.18 27.86 29.60
N LEU A 777 10.07 28.92 30.42
CA LEU A 777 8.96 29.11 31.35
C LEU A 777 7.62 29.27 30.62
N LEU A 778 7.61 29.89 29.44
CA LEU A 778 6.40 29.98 28.61
C LEU A 778 5.93 28.58 28.17
N GLY A 779 6.84 27.72 27.69
CA GLY A 779 6.51 26.33 27.37
C GLY A 779 6.00 25.56 28.60
N LEU A 780 6.68 25.72 29.74
CA LEU A 780 6.30 25.06 30.99
C LEU A 780 4.90 25.51 31.47
N LEU A 781 4.59 26.81 31.36
CA LEU A 781 3.26 27.35 31.67
C LEU A 781 2.18 26.66 30.82
N SER A 782 2.38 26.59 29.51
CA SER A 782 1.39 26.03 28.58
C SER A 782 1.08 24.56 28.85
N TYR A 783 2.10 23.73 29.12
CA TYR A 783 1.89 22.33 29.49
C TYR A 783 1.26 22.17 30.88
N ASN A 784 1.63 22.97 31.88
CA ASN A 784 0.99 22.92 33.22
C ASN A 784 -0.50 23.30 33.13
N LEU A 785 -0.84 24.39 32.43
CA LEU A 785 -2.22 24.81 32.24
C LEU A 785 -3.07 23.75 31.55
N SER A 786 -2.52 23.11 30.53
CA SER A 786 -3.24 22.09 29.76
C SER A 786 -3.51 20.83 30.58
N SER A 787 -2.56 20.48 31.45
CA SER A 787 -2.64 19.29 32.31
C SER A 787 -3.79 19.36 33.31
N ILE A 788 -4.25 20.56 33.70
CA ILE A 788 -5.41 20.76 34.60
C ILE A 788 -6.66 20.02 34.07
N SER A 789 -6.82 20.00 32.74
CA SER A 789 -7.96 19.36 32.05
C SER A 789 -7.83 17.84 31.86
N PHE A 790 -6.68 17.24 32.21
CA PHE A 790 -6.45 15.82 32.01
C PHE A 790 -7.29 14.98 32.98
N ARG A 791 -7.96 13.96 32.44
CA ARG A 791 -8.84 13.07 33.22
C ARG A 791 -8.06 12.11 34.11
N SER A 792 -6.82 11.77 33.73
CA SER A 792 -5.92 10.89 34.48
C SER A 792 -5.47 11.48 35.81
N LEU A 793 -5.42 12.81 35.93
CA LEU A 793 -4.92 13.47 37.13
C LEU A 793 -5.95 13.48 38.26
N ASN A 794 -5.47 13.24 39.48
CA ASN A 794 -6.22 13.40 40.72
C ASN A 794 -6.34 14.88 41.13
N ASP A 795 -7.06 15.17 42.21
CA ASP A 795 -7.32 16.56 42.62
C ASP A 795 -6.07 17.29 43.14
N TYR A 796 -5.16 16.60 43.85
CA TYR A 796 -3.89 17.20 44.30
C TYR A 796 -2.94 17.49 43.14
N GLU A 797 -2.88 16.63 42.12
CA GLU A 797 -2.07 16.85 40.91
C GLU A 797 -2.58 18.04 40.10
N ARG A 798 -3.91 18.19 39.98
CA ARG A 798 -4.51 19.37 39.35
C ARG A 798 -4.25 20.64 40.14
N GLU A 799 -4.34 20.55 41.47
CA GLU A 799 -4.03 21.68 42.36
C GLU A 799 -2.56 22.10 42.23
N TYR A 800 -1.63 21.13 42.20
CA TYR A 800 -0.21 21.39 41.93
C TYR A 800 -0.02 22.09 40.59
N ALA A 801 -0.62 21.59 39.51
CA ALA A 801 -0.51 22.17 38.17
C ALA A 801 -1.02 23.63 38.13
N GLY A 802 -2.14 23.91 38.81
CA GLY A 802 -2.70 25.26 38.91
C GLY A 802 -1.80 26.24 39.69
N ILE A 803 -1.29 25.83 40.85
CA ILE A 803 -0.37 26.63 41.65
C ILE A 803 0.95 26.86 40.90
N SER A 804 1.51 25.80 40.31
CA SER A 804 2.72 25.86 39.47
C SER A 804 2.56 26.86 38.33
N ALA A 805 1.44 26.80 37.58
CA ALA A 805 1.13 27.76 36.53
C ALA A 805 1.09 29.21 37.05
N SER A 806 0.49 29.45 38.22
CA SER A 806 0.46 30.78 38.83
C SER A 806 1.85 31.31 39.20
N LEU A 807 2.69 30.46 39.79
CA LEU A 807 4.08 30.81 40.12
C LEU A 807 4.92 31.08 38.86
N ILE A 808 4.68 30.36 37.77
CA ILE A 808 5.33 30.61 36.48
C ILE A 808 4.84 31.94 35.88
N CYS A 809 3.55 32.26 35.94
CA CYS A 809 3.04 33.56 35.49
C CYS A 809 3.70 34.73 36.24
N ASN A 810 3.90 34.60 37.55
CA ASN A 810 4.65 35.60 38.35
C ASN A 810 6.08 35.84 37.81
N ARG A 811 6.72 34.80 37.29
CA ARG A 811 8.07 34.86 36.72
C ARG A 811 8.11 35.44 35.30
N LEU A 812 7.01 35.35 34.56
CA LEU A 812 6.87 35.83 33.18
C LEU A 812 6.31 37.25 33.08
N MET A 813 5.65 37.74 34.12
CA MET A 813 5.18 39.13 34.22
C MET A 813 6.36 40.10 34.27
#